data_AF-A0A1Q3S279-F1
#
_entry.id   AF-A0A1Q3S279-F1
#
_cell.length_a   1.000
_cell.length_b   1.000
_cell.length_c   1.000
_cell.angle_alpha   90.00
_cell.angle_beta   90.00
_cell.angle_gamma   90.00
#
_symmetry.space_group_name_H-M   'P 1'
#
loop_
_entity.id
_entity.type
_entity.pdbx_description
1 polymer ?
#
loop_
_entity_poly.entity_id
_entity_poly.type
_entity_poly.pdbx_seq_one_letter_code
_entity_poly.pdbx_strand_id
1 'polypeptide(L)'
;MPAAAGIFLYFFPIKPSGNSPAGKPENHPFNFSCFLSVSQLLAVNSHYNLIFFTAMKKTIIAALLLLSGYAYSQDTLWINRYYEPTPKELAKYFRIDRKAKNGTFLSTEYYRNGTKKAERFTAEKNSSLFNGPAKFYSKNGQLSSTANYIDGIIEGPVTYYLKDGSKSEAVFKDNMLYNGKITFEEDDNSFTLEAKDGQFLYSEVYPVKNPKLRQKNFYEGTQLVRQISHNKDGDLISDVTLTGYTIQNGLEAIYNYSPFFLSTVSKYADGKVTEVTAFYKNGSVKSHSVKDKASKRYTIYYHPDGSQAGELTEQLDEYDYSSPQDGIQLHYFYDNQEEGKDQDIVETYSEYKDGALVKTKKYRPDGSLLKTDLYNDGGMIMTTDNYDRFGKISSSLSYDPDSSNPLDGTEIADNIIRIYKAGIIISETIYYSNQKPFKKFEGKTAVFFDKKGKNIGTLTYSDSYSPGNYDTPADGILYTMYNDVINDAYEYKGGTYAKSIVYNKTISDELRPEKVSFYKNERLSKDISYYKNGKIKSDITYGTYDPEMGIFYNEKGKKISEYDYVKQNGTLYTFFEGSDDIQSIQKYANGKLLYEKLYTLNFSATANSNKYQLISEIDYNKSGVFYQDGKPLYTTQYKDGAPYNGKVITTDGYYSYQIDNYANGIKQGEQLTLDASTKEPISKSIYENGMLAETTTYKNGIIATKAQYVDDLINGDYIFYNSKGEEISRVTYKDDLPFNGQAIIEESENSTSKTTYQNGQLTEQSTFSGNILISKKTLLDAAALSYQTTVYYDNGKLKMSYSEKDGMLHGKVTYFNPKGKKEYEADITDGKLSSGTVWVTSYFLNTSSKYLKMTKSKNNMHIIGIGESDKPNFEMNLTMINPEDTVFSEIENIYLYTLYPGEYDSQNTDEAAPPISIKD
;
A
#
# COMPACT_ATOMS: atom_id res chain seq x y z
N MET A 1 25.13 -10.96 0.02
CA MET A 1 25.59 -12.13 0.80
C MET A 1 25.32 -11.83 2.27
N PRO A 2 24.73 -12.73 3.06
CA PRO A 2 24.95 -12.72 4.50
C PRO A 2 26.39 -13.20 4.77
N ALA A 3 27.09 -12.57 5.72
CA ALA A 3 28.41 -13.01 6.15
C ALA A 3 28.26 -13.98 7.33
N ALA A 4 28.87 -15.17 7.22
CA ALA A 4 28.97 -16.11 8.34
C ALA A 4 30.33 -15.92 9.04
N ALA A 5 30.31 -15.46 10.28
CA ALA A 5 31.48 -15.51 11.16
C ALA A 5 31.57 -16.90 11.81
N GLY A 6 32.71 -17.57 11.70
CA GLY A 6 32.96 -18.87 12.29
C GLY A 6 34.36 -18.93 12.89
N ILE A 7 34.48 -19.51 14.09
CA ILE A 7 35.74 -19.63 14.83
C ILE A 7 36.00 -21.12 15.11
N PHE A 8 37.03 -21.65 14.43
CA PHE A 8 38.13 -22.50 14.92
C PHE A 8 37.83 -23.63 15.95
N LEU A 9 38.39 -24.85 15.88
CA LEU A 9 39.77 -25.32 15.54
C LEU A 9 39.69 -26.66 14.70
N TYR A 10 40.69 -27.55 14.48
CA TYR A 10 42.10 -27.69 14.91
C TYR A 10 42.96 -28.51 13.88
N PHE A 11 43.96 -27.85 13.26
CA PHE A 11 45.30 -28.33 12.78
C PHE A 11 45.52 -29.53 11.78
N PHE A 12 46.13 -29.17 10.62
CA PHE A 12 47.32 -29.76 9.94
C PHE A 12 47.30 -31.21 9.34
N PRO A 13 47.98 -31.48 8.18
CA PRO A 13 49.45 -31.33 8.02
C PRO A 13 50.03 -30.69 6.73
N ILE A 14 51.15 -30.00 6.95
CA ILE A 14 52.45 -29.96 6.21
C ILE A 14 52.49 -29.88 4.65
N LYS A 15 52.94 -28.70 4.19
CA LYS A 15 53.62 -28.24 2.94
C LYS A 15 54.74 -29.16 2.35
N PRO A 16 55.40 -28.85 1.19
CA PRO A 16 55.07 -27.96 0.05
C PRO A 16 55.46 -28.53 -1.36
N SER A 17 55.36 -27.66 -2.39
CA SER A 17 56.01 -27.69 -3.74
C SER A 17 55.68 -28.83 -4.72
N GLY A 18 55.79 -28.62 -6.05
CA GLY A 18 56.04 -27.38 -6.79
C GLY A 18 56.33 -27.61 -8.30
N ASN A 19 56.21 -26.54 -9.08
CA ASN A 19 56.64 -26.36 -10.49
C ASN A 19 56.08 -27.25 -11.62
N SER A 20 55.82 -26.55 -12.75
CA SER A 20 55.73 -27.03 -14.14
C SER A 20 57.12 -27.31 -14.75
N PRO A 21 57.28 -27.75 -16.04
CA PRO A 21 56.29 -28.23 -17.03
C PRO A 21 56.69 -29.55 -17.77
N ALA A 22 55.84 -29.95 -18.72
CA ALA A 22 56.08 -30.66 -20.00
C ALA A 22 57.42 -31.40 -20.27
N GLY A 23 57.32 -32.69 -20.64
CA GLY A 23 58.40 -33.48 -21.25
C GLY A 23 57.91 -34.73 -22.01
N LYS A 24 58.41 -34.92 -23.24
CA LYS A 24 58.30 -36.10 -24.13
C LYS A 24 59.75 -36.62 -24.36
N PRO A 25 60.02 -37.78 -25.02
CA PRO A 25 59.19 -38.94 -25.39
C PRO A 25 59.92 -40.30 -25.09
N GLU A 26 59.55 -41.40 -25.80
CA GLU A 26 60.39 -42.59 -26.11
C GLU A 26 60.80 -43.57 -24.94
N ASN A 27 61.12 -44.87 -25.14
CA ASN A 27 60.87 -45.81 -26.25
C ASN A 27 60.97 -47.30 -25.80
N HIS A 28 59.93 -48.14 -26.06
CA HIS A 28 60.03 -49.59 -26.41
C HIS A 28 60.78 -50.60 -25.46
N PRO A 29 61.00 -51.90 -25.78
CA PRO A 29 60.30 -52.90 -26.64
C PRO A 29 60.10 -54.34 -26.01
N PHE A 30 59.63 -55.31 -26.83
CA PHE A 30 59.56 -56.80 -26.69
C PHE A 30 58.45 -57.40 -25.77
N ASN A 31 57.60 -58.40 -26.13
CA ASN A 31 57.52 -59.52 -27.11
C ASN A 31 57.66 -60.90 -26.43
N PHE A 32 57.07 -62.02 -26.90
CA PHE A 32 56.19 -62.27 -28.08
C PHE A 32 54.74 -62.60 -27.59
N SER A 33 53.93 -63.61 -27.95
CA SER A 33 53.92 -64.76 -28.91
C SER A 33 52.51 -65.40 -28.89
N CYS A 34 51.96 -66.09 -29.91
CA CYS A 34 52.33 -66.26 -31.34
C CYS A 34 51.15 -66.83 -32.17
N PHE A 35 51.25 -66.72 -33.51
CA PHE A 35 50.53 -67.40 -34.62
C PHE A 35 49.06 -67.89 -34.51
N LEU A 36 48.20 -67.28 -35.34
CA LEU A 36 47.26 -67.83 -36.38
C LEU A 36 46.33 -66.67 -36.84
N SER A 37 45.77 -66.55 -38.07
CA SER A 37 46.10 -67.09 -39.41
C SER A 37 45.28 -66.38 -40.51
N VAL A 38 45.88 -66.18 -41.70
CA VAL A 38 45.27 -65.86 -43.02
C VAL A 38 43.97 -65.01 -43.06
N SER A 39 44.10 -63.72 -43.38
CA SER A 39 43.20 -62.98 -44.32
C SER A 39 43.63 -61.51 -44.52
N GLN A 40 44.52 -61.27 -45.48
CA GLN A 40 44.84 -59.90 -45.93
C GLN A 40 43.94 -59.49 -47.10
N LEU A 41 42.89 -58.71 -46.83
CA LEU A 41 42.30 -57.68 -47.71
C LEU A 41 41.27 -56.86 -46.89
N LEU A 42 40.94 -55.62 -47.31
CA LEU A 42 40.05 -54.64 -46.61
C LEU A 42 40.67 -53.77 -45.49
N ALA A 43 42.00 -53.68 -45.37
CA ALA A 43 42.69 -52.90 -44.32
C ALA A 43 43.00 -51.42 -44.68
N VAL A 44 42.05 -50.68 -45.28
CA VAL A 44 42.19 -49.21 -45.51
C VAL A 44 40.99 -48.41 -44.96
N ASN A 45 39.80 -49.02 -44.89
CA ASN A 45 38.56 -48.28 -44.58
C ASN A 45 38.16 -48.29 -43.08
N SER A 46 38.91 -48.97 -42.20
CA SER A 46 38.50 -49.18 -40.81
C SER A 46 38.89 -48.05 -39.84
N HIS A 47 40.08 -47.46 -39.99
CA HIS A 47 40.58 -46.45 -39.04
C HIS A 47 39.86 -45.10 -39.14
N TYR A 48 39.56 -44.62 -40.35
CA TYR A 48 38.72 -43.44 -40.54
C TYR A 48 37.33 -43.64 -39.95
N ASN A 49 36.71 -44.81 -40.18
CA ASN A 49 35.42 -45.15 -39.60
C ASN A 49 35.46 -45.19 -38.06
N LEU A 50 36.47 -45.77 -37.42
CA LEU A 50 36.50 -45.83 -35.95
C LEU A 50 36.60 -44.44 -35.30
N ILE A 51 37.39 -43.53 -35.88
CA ILE A 51 37.49 -42.15 -35.41
C ILE A 51 36.17 -41.39 -35.68
N PHE A 52 35.58 -41.52 -36.88
CA PHE A 52 34.28 -40.93 -37.19
C PHE A 52 33.17 -41.45 -36.27
N PHE A 53 33.04 -42.76 -36.05
CA PHE A 53 32.03 -43.33 -35.16
C PHE A 53 32.26 -42.94 -33.69
N THR A 54 33.50 -42.74 -33.24
CA THR A 54 33.78 -42.30 -31.86
C THR A 54 33.48 -40.81 -31.68
N ALA A 55 33.84 -39.97 -32.65
CA ALA A 55 33.45 -38.56 -32.68
C ALA A 55 31.92 -38.42 -32.78
N MET A 56 31.30 -39.10 -33.73
CA MET A 56 29.85 -39.10 -33.94
C MET A 56 29.09 -39.66 -32.74
N LYS A 57 29.57 -40.69 -32.04
CA LYS A 57 28.99 -41.11 -30.74
C LYS A 57 29.09 -40.02 -29.68
N LYS A 58 30.22 -39.32 -29.56
CA LYS A 58 30.34 -38.19 -28.62
C LYS A 58 29.41 -37.03 -29.00
N THR A 59 29.30 -36.69 -30.28
CA THR A 59 28.37 -35.67 -30.78
C THR A 59 26.90 -36.08 -30.60
N ILE A 60 26.54 -37.35 -30.83
CA ILE A 60 25.19 -37.88 -30.59
C ILE A 60 24.87 -37.92 -29.09
N ILE A 61 25.81 -38.30 -28.22
CA ILE A 61 25.60 -38.28 -26.76
C ILE A 61 25.49 -36.83 -26.25
N ALA A 62 26.32 -35.91 -26.75
CA ALA A 62 26.19 -34.48 -26.45
C ALA A 62 24.87 -33.90 -26.97
N ALA A 63 24.44 -34.28 -28.19
CA ALA A 63 23.15 -33.88 -28.75
C ALA A 63 21.98 -34.49 -27.98
N LEU A 64 22.05 -35.74 -27.52
CA LEU A 64 21.03 -36.37 -26.67
C LEU A 64 20.97 -35.74 -25.28
N LEU A 65 22.11 -35.36 -24.69
CA LEU A 65 22.14 -34.60 -23.44
C LEU A 65 21.55 -33.20 -23.63
N LEU A 66 21.91 -32.49 -24.71
CA LEU A 66 21.31 -31.19 -25.07
C LEU A 66 19.80 -31.31 -25.36
N LEU A 67 19.36 -32.33 -26.10
CA LEU A 67 17.95 -32.60 -26.39
C LEU A 67 17.17 -32.97 -25.13
N SER A 68 17.78 -33.72 -24.19
CA SER A 68 17.17 -33.98 -22.87
C SER A 68 17.05 -32.69 -22.04
N GLY A 69 18.07 -31.82 -22.07
CA GLY A 69 18.01 -30.50 -21.43
C GLY A 69 16.94 -29.59 -22.03
N TYR A 70 16.81 -29.58 -23.36
CA TYR A 70 15.73 -28.88 -24.06
C TYR A 70 14.34 -29.45 -23.71
N ALA A 71 14.18 -30.78 -23.69
CA ALA A 71 12.93 -31.44 -23.32
C ALA A 71 12.51 -31.12 -21.87
N TYR A 72 13.43 -31.16 -20.90
CA TYR A 72 13.13 -30.80 -19.51
C TYR A 72 12.91 -29.29 -19.30
N SER A 73 13.40 -28.43 -20.19
CA SER A 73 13.25 -26.97 -20.06
C SER A 73 11.86 -26.44 -20.45
N GLN A 74 11.12 -27.11 -21.34
CA GLN A 74 9.80 -26.64 -21.81
C GLN A 74 8.61 -27.01 -20.90
N ASP A 75 8.81 -27.91 -19.94
CA ASP A 75 7.80 -28.30 -18.94
C ASP A 75 8.00 -27.65 -17.56
N THR A 76 8.96 -26.71 -17.42
CA THR A 76 9.23 -26.02 -16.15
C THR A 76 8.77 -24.56 -16.19
N LEU A 77 7.65 -24.26 -15.54
CA LEU A 77 7.14 -22.91 -15.34
C LEU A 77 7.84 -22.27 -14.13
N TRP A 78 8.65 -21.24 -14.35
CA TRP A 78 9.34 -20.50 -13.28
C TRP A 78 8.43 -19.41 -12.72
N ILE A 79 8.41 -19.21 -11.39
CA ILE A 79 7.33 -18.48 -10.70
C ILE A 79 7.88 -17.53 -9.62
N ASN A 80 7.37 -16.30 -9.52
CA ASN A 80 7.82 -15.28 -8.54
C ASN A 80 7.15 -15.45 -7.15
N ARG A 81 7.21 -14.42 -6.28
CA ARG A 81 6.56 -14.48 -4.94
C ARG A 81 5.02 -14.37 -4.98
N TYR A 82 4.46 -13.86 -6.08
CA TYR A 82 3.04 -13.59 -6.32
C TYR A 82 2.34 -14.66 -7.17
N TYR A 83 3.01 -15.81 -7.40
CA TYR A 83 2.56 -16.93 -8.23
C TYR A 83 2.51 -16.67 -9.75
N GLU A 84 3.04 -15.55 -10.22
CA GLU A 84 3.11 -15.20 -11.64
C GLU A 84 4.30 -15.89 -12.35
N PRO A 85 4.16 -16.28 -13.63
CA PRO A 85 5.27 -16.71 -14.48
C PRO A 85 6.39 -15.65 -14.55
N THR A 86 7.64 -16.06 -14.33
CA THR A 86 8.76 -15.12 -14.21
C THR A 86 10.09 -15.74 -14.67
N PRO A 87 11.12 -14.97 -15.05
CA PRO A 87 12.44 -15.50 -15.40
C PRO A 87 13.09 -16.26 -14.23
N LYS A 88 13.81 -17.35 -14.54
CA LYS A 88 14.42 -18.27 -13.56
C LYS A 88 15.31 -17.57 -12.52
N GLU A 89 15.96 -16.49 -12.93
CA GLU A 89 16.82 -15.64 -12.12
C GLU A 89 16.05 -14.82 -11.06
N LEU A 90 14.78 -14.48 -11.31
CA LEU A 90 13.89 -13.78 -10.36
C LEU A 90 12.95 -14.72 -9.59
N ALA A 91 12.77 -15.95 -10.08
CA ALA A 91 11.83 -16.93 -9.53
C ALA A 91 12.10 -17.32 -8.07
N LYS A 92 11.04 -17.40 -7.27
CA LYS A 92 11.04 -17.94 -5.89
C LYS A 92 10.60 -19.41 -5.86
N TYR A 93 9.79 -19.81 -6.84
CA TYR A 93 9.24 -21.16 -7.01
C TYR A 93 9.41 -21.62 -8.48
N PHE A 94 9.16 -22.89 -8.75
CA PHE A 94 8.88 -23.39 -10.10
C PHE A 94 7.82 -24.49 -10.06
N ARG A 95 7.14 -24.73 -11.17
CA ARG A 95 6.07 -25.71 -11.33
C ARG A 95 6.34 -26.61 -12.53
N ILE A 96 5.95 -27.88 -12.44
CA ILE A 96 6.03 -28.87 -13.52
C ILE A 96 4.67 -29.57 -13.65
N ASP A 97 4.05 -29.45 -14.82
CA ASP A 97 2.70 -29.94 -15.10
C ASP A 97 2.74 -31.22 -15.94
N ARG A 98 2.07 -32.27 -15.47
CA ARG A 98 2.09 -33.60 -16.11
C ARG A 98 0.67 -34.10 -16.38
N LYS A 99 0.39 -34.54 -17.61
CA LYS A 99 -0.94 -35.03 -17.99
C LYS A 99 -1.35 -36.27 -17.18
N ALA A 100 -2.53 -36.23 -16.60
CA ALA A 100 -3.13 -37.29 -15.79
C ALA A 100 -4.01 -38.24 -16.63
N LYS A 101 -4.40 -39.39 -16.04
CA LYS A 101 -5.12 -40.47 -16.74
C LYS A 101 -6.53 -40.10 -17.22
N ASN A 102 -7.14 -39.07 -16.63
CA ASN A 102 -8.49 -38.57 -16.90
C ASN A 102 -8.51 -37.29 -17.76
N GLY A 103 -7.36 -36.87 -18.32
CA GLY A 103 -7.27 -35.70 -19.20
C GLY A 103 -6.84 -34.39 -18.52
N THR A 104 -6.98 -34.28 -17.20
CA THR A 104 -6.47 -33.16 -16.38
C THR A 104 -4.93 -33.16 -16.31
N PHE A 105 -4.34 -32.16 -15.65
CA PHE A 105 -2.91 -32.07 -15.38
C PHE A 105 -2.64 -32.11 -13.87
N LEU A 106 -1.55 -32.78 -13.48
CA LEU A 106 -0.96 -32.74 -12.15
C LEU A 106 0.14 -31.67 -12.14
N SER A 107 -0.16 -30.52 -11.56
CA SER A 107 0.76 -29.41 -11.31
C SER A 107 1.57 -29.71 -10.04
N THR A 108 2.89 -29.89 -10.17
CA THR A 108 3.81 -30.05 -9.03
C THR A 108 4.63 -28.79 -8.82
N GLU A 109 4.42 -28.07 -7.72
CA GLU A 109 5.19 -26.88 -7.34
C GLU A 109 6.40 -27.23 -6.47
N TYR A 110 7.46 -26.45 -6.62
CA TYR A 110 8.75 -26.56 -5.93
C TYR A 110 9.25 -25.16 -5.52
N TYR A 111 10.04 -25.08 -4.46
CA TYR A 111 10.87 -23.91 -4.14
C TYR A 111 12.08 -23.84 -5.10
N ARG A 112 12.67 -22.66 -5.31
CA ARG A 112 13.83 -22.44 -6.21
C ARG A 112 15.03 -23.37 -5.91
N ASN A 113 15.18 -23.84 -4.68
CA ASN A 113 16.23 -24.78 -4.25
C ASN A 113 15.95 -26.26 -4.64
N GLY A 114 14.78 -26.57 -5.23
CA GLY A 114 14.37 -27.91 -5.63
C GLY A 114 13.52 -28.67 -4.59
N THR A 115 13.29 -28.14 -3.39
CA THR A 115 12.37 -28.75 -2.42
C THR A 115 10.94 -28.69 -2.96
N LYS A 116 10.19 -29.81 -2.93
CA LYS A 116 8.78 -29.81 -3.32
C LYS A 116 7.96 -28.92 -2.37
N LYS A 117 6.97 -28.22 -2.91
CA LYS A 117 6.07 -27.28 -2.21
C LYS A 117 4.60 -27.70 -2.29
N ALA A 118 4.12 -28.16 -3.46
CA ALA A 118 2.74 -28.63 -3.61
C ALA A 118 2.56 -29.63 -4.75
N GLU A 119 1.47 -30.39 -4.70
CA GLU A 119 0.86 -31.13 -5.82
C GLU A 119 -0.61 -30.71 -5.90
N ARG A 120 -1.11 -30.26 -7.06
CA ARG A 120 -2.53 -29.92 -7.29
C ARG A 120 -2.96 -30.37 -8.68
N PHE A 121 -4.25 -30.57 -8.91
CA PHE A 121 -4.78 -30.84 -10.26
C PHE A 121 -5.39 -29.58 -10.89
N THR A 122 -5.31 -29.50 -12.21
CA THR A 122 -5.91 -28.43 -13.04
C THR A 122 -6.57 -29.04 -14.29
N ALA A 123 -7.60 -28.39 -14.82
CA ALA A 123 -8.20 -28.79 -16.10
C ALA A 123 -7.21 -28.62 -17.28
N GLU A 124 -6.45 -27.52 -17.26
CA GLU A 124 -5.52 -27.13 -18.33
C GLU A 124 -4.06 -27.01 -17.84
N LYS A 125 -3.10 -27.13 -18.77
CA LYS A 125 -1.68 -26.99 -18.47
C LYS A 125 -1.34 -25.56 -18.08
N ASN A 126 -0.54 -25.38 -17.04
CA ASN A 126 -0.09 -24.12 -16.45
C ASN A 126 -1.20 -23.26 -15.80
N SER A 127 -2.44 -23.77 -15.69
CA SER A 127 -3.55 -23.00 -15.11
C SER A 127 -3.35 -22.69 -13.61
N SER A 128 -3.92 -21.58 -13.15
CA SER A 128 -4.08 -21.23 -11.74
C SER A 128 -5.35 -21.82 -11.11
N LEU A 129 -6.33 -22.23 -11.94
CA LEU A 129 -7.61 -22.76 -11.49
C LEU A 129 -7.46 -24.25 -11.10
N PHE A 130 -7.26 -24.49 -9.81
CA PHE A 130 -7.12 -25.84 -9.27
C PHE A 130 -8.49 -26.51 -9.07
N ASN A 131 -8.61 -27.78 -9.47
CA ASN A 131 -9.80 -28.59 -9.25
C ASN A 131 -9.38 -30.06 -9.05
N GLY A 132 -9.83 -30.67 -7.95
CA GLY A 132 -9.40 -31.99 -7.47
C GLY A 132 -8.43 -31.94 -6.28
N PRO A 133 -7.88 -33.10 -5.87
CA PRO A 133 -7.14 -33.24 -4.60
C PRO A 133 -5.76 -32.57 -4.64
N ALA A 134 -5.43 -31.85 -3.58
CA ALA A 134 -4.17 -31.15 -3.40
C ALA A 134 -3.34 -31.71 -2.24
N LYS A 135 -2.03 -31.52 -2.31
CA LYS A 135 -1.05 -31.78 -1.26
C LYS A 135 -0.10 -30.61 -1.13
N PHE A 136 0.33 -30.30 0.09
CA PHE A 136 1.28 -29.23 0.39
C PHE A 136 2.44 -29.80 1.20
N TYR A 137 3.62 -29.23 1.00
CA TYR A 137 4.88 -29.73 1.55
C TYR A 137 5.61 -28.62 2.29
N SER A 138 6.14 -28.95 3.46
CA SER A 138 6.87 -28.05 4.36
C SER A 138 8.24 -27.65 3.79
N LYS A 139 8.89 -26.64 4.39
CA LYS A 139 10.22 -26.12 3.96
C LYS A 139 11.32 -27.21 3.90
N ASN A 140 11.14 -28.34 4.60
CA ASN A 140 12.04 -29.52 4.59
C ASN A 140 11.58 -30.67 3.66
N GLY A 141 10.48 -30.51 2.90
CA GLY A 141 10.00 -31.48 1.91
C GLY A 141 9.11 -32.61 2.44
N GLN A 142 8.76 -32.61 3.73
CA GLN A 142 7.74 -33.52 4.27
C GLN A 142 6.33 -33.11 3.83
N LEU A 143 5.38 -34.05 3.84
CA LEU A 143 3.97 -33.75 3.57
C LEU A 143 3.42 -32.97 4.77
N SER A 144 2.88 -31.77 4.52
CA SER A 144 2.40 -30.84 5.55
C SER A 144 0.87 -30.77 5.61
N SER A 145 0.19 -30.91 4.47
CA SER A 145 -1.27 -31.05 4.43
C SER A 145 -1.78 -31.65 3.13
N THR A 146 -3.04 -32.08 3.11
CA THR A 146 -3.83 -32.37 1.91
C THR A 146 -5.20 -31.70 2.00
N ALA A 147 -5.74 -31.31 0.86
CA ALA A 147 -7.05 -30.68 0.72
C ALA A 147 -7.73 -31.17 -0.58
N ASN A 148 -8.95 -30.72 -0.84
CA ASN A 148 -9.58 -30.85 -2.15
C ASN A 148 -10.04 -29.48 -2.66
N TYR A 149 -9.87 -29.25 -3.96
CA TYR A 149 -10.31 -28.02 -4.62
C TYR A 149 -11.52 -28.28 -5.53
N ILE A 150 -12.43 -27.31 -5.60
CA ILE A 150 -13.43 -27.18 -6.65
C ILE A 150 -13.31 -25.75 -7.17
N ASP A 151 -12.99 -25.61 -8.47
CA ASP A 151 -12.90 -24.34 -9.19
C ASP A 151 -12.13 -23.22 -8.46
N GLY A 152 -10.94 -23.58 -7.93
CA GLY A 152 -10.03 -22.68 -7.22
C GLY A 152 -10.27 -22.56 -5.72
N ILE A 153 -11.41 -23.03 -5.21
CA ILE A 153 -11.84 -22.93 -3.81
C ILE A 153 -11.60 -24.27 -3.08
N ILE A 154 -11.14 -24.23 -1.82
CA ILE A 154 -11.03 -25.43 -0.97
C ILE A 154 -12.42 -25.85 -0.49
N GLU A 155 -12.81 -27.07 -0.83
CA GLU A 155 -14.13 -27.65 -0.55
C GLU A 155 -13.98 -29.13 -0.16
N GLY A 156 -14.53 -29.50 1.01
CA GLY A 156 -14.48 -30.85 1.56
C GLY A 156 -13.36 -31.06 2.59
N PRO A 157 -12.86 -32.30 2.78
CA PRO A 157 -11.94 -32.64 3.86
C PRO A 157 -10.53 -32.08 3.64
N VAL A 158 -9.94 -31.57 4.73
CA VAL A 158 -8.56 -31.11 4.84
C VAL A 158 -7.87 -31.88 5.97
N THR A 159 -6.69 -32.43 5.67
CA THR A 159 -5.79 -33.08 6.64
C THR A 159 -4.53 -32.24 6.78
N TYR A 160 -4.13 -31.89 8.00
CA TYR A 160 -2.82 -31.32 8.32
C TYR A 160 -1.94 -32.36 9.01
N TYR A 161 -0.63 -32.29 8.79
CA TYR A 161 0.38 -33.15 9.43
C TYR A 161 1.30 -32.27 10.29
N LEU A 162 1.41 -32.61 11.57
CA LEU A 162 2.19 -31.87 12.55
C LEU A 162 3.65 -32.36 12.57
N LYS A 163 4.57 -31.56 13.14
CA LYS A 163 6.01 -31.89 13.14
C LYS A 163 6.34 -33.12 14.00
N ASP A 164 5.45 -33.52 14.91
CA ASP A 164 5.55 -34.76 15.68
C ASP A 164 5.10 -36.01 14.90
N GLY A 165 4.55 -35.84 13.69
CA GLY A 165 4.04 -36.92 12.84
C GLY A 165 2.58 -37.28 13.07
N SER A 166 1.89 -36.62 14.01
CA SER A 166 0.43 -36.74 14.16
C SER A 166 -0.30 -36.01 13.03
N LYS A 167 -1.60 -36.32 12.87
CA LYS A 167 -2.47 -35.66 11.88
C LYS A 167 -3.70 -35.03 12.54
N SER A 168 -4.19 -33.96 11.94
CA SER A 168 -5.40 -33.24 12.35
C SER A 168 -6.32 -33.05 11.14
N GLU A 169 -7.63 -33.17 11.30
CA GLU A 169 -8.57 -33.33 10.18
C GLU A 169 -9.89 -32.61 10.42
N ALA A 170 -10.34 -31.83 9.44
CA ALA A 170 -11.61 -31.10 9.46
C ALA A 170 -12.20 -30.95 8.04
N VAL A 171 -13.45 -30.50 7.96
CA VAL A 171 -14.13 -30.17 6.71
C VAL A 171 -14.11 -28.66 6.50
N PHE A 172 -13.72 -28.25 5.30
CA PHE A 172 -13.75 -26.87 4.83
C PHE A 172 -14.85 -26.69 3.79
N LYS A 173 -15.38 -25.47 3.71
CA LYS A 173 -16.32 -25.04 2.69
C LYS A 173 -16.07 -23.58 2.34
N ASP A 174 -16.15 -23.21 1.06
CA ASP A 174 -15.91 -21.83 0.60
C ASP A 174 -14.58 -21.24 1.11
N ASN A 175 -13.50 -22.06 1.13
CA ASN A 175 -12.19 -21.81 1.77
C ASN A 175 -12.18 -21.68 3.32
N MET A 176 -13.33 -21.68 4.00
CA MET A 176 -13.43 -21.52 5.46
C MET A 176 -13.54 -22.86 6.20
N LEU A 177 -13.13 -22.89 7.47
CA LEU A 177 -13.31 -24.05 8.34
C LEU A 177 -14.81 -24.24 8.65
N TYR A 178 -15.41 -25.32 8.17
CA TYR A 178 -16.86 -25.54 8.26
C TYR A 178 -17.26 -26.47 9.41
N ASN A 179 -16.57 -27.60 9.59
CA ASN A 179 -16.92 -28.56 10.64
C ASN A 179 -15.71 -29.40 11.08
N GLY A 180 -15.47 -29.48 12.39
CA GLY A 180 -14.38 -30.25 13.00
C GLY A 180 -13.29 -29.38 13.63
N LYS A 181 -12.23 -30.03 14.10
CA LYS A 181 -11.11 -29.41 14.83
C LYS A 181 -9.81 -29.63 14.06
N ILE A 182 -9.18 -28.54 13.61
CA ILE A 182 -7.91 -28.58 12.88
C ILE A 182 -6.79 -27.91 13.66
N THR A 183 -5.66 -28.59 13.77
CA THR A 183 -4.40 -28.10 14.33
C THR A 183 -3.38 -28.01 13.20
N PHE A 184 -2.61 -26.92 13.18
CA PHE A 184 -1.52 -26.68 12.23
C PHE A 184 -0.37 -25.96 12.93
N GLU A 185 0.83 -26.05 12.36
CA GLU A 185 2.02 -25.37 12.88
C GLU A 185 2.56 -24.36 11.87
N GLU A 186 2.86 -23.15 12.35
CA GLU A 186 3.54 -22.10 11.59
C GLU A 186 4.76 -21.60 12.37
N ASP A 187 5.90 -21.59 11.68
CA ASP A 187 7.26 -21.48 12.22
C ASP A 187 7.48 -22.27 13.53
N ASP A 188 7.54 -21.63 14.71
CA ASP A 188 7.75 -22.29 16.02
C ASP A 188 6.46 -22.49 16.85
N ASN A 189 5.30 -22.09 16.32
CA ASN A 189 4.01 -22.08 17.03
C ASN A 189 3.05 -23.15 16.49
N SER A 190 2.20 -23.67 17.38
CA SER A 190 1.05 -24.51 17.07
C SER A 190 -0.23 -23.71 17.24
N PHE A 191 -1.13 -23.80 16.26
CA PHE A 191 -2.44 -23.17 16.22
C PHE A 191 -3.50 -24.25 16.09
N THR A 192 -4.60 -24.12 16.82
CA THR A 192 -5.76 -25.02 16.75
C THR A 192 -7.02 -24.19 16.59
N LEU A 193 -7.92 -24.63 15.71
CA LEU A 193 -9.22 -24.04 15.43
C LEU A 193 -10.31 -25.11 15.50
N GLU A 194 -11.51 -24.75 15.95
CA GLU A 194 -12.68 -25.62 15.93
C GLU A 194 -13.92 -24.86 15.45
N ALA A 195 -14.68 -25.47 14.54
CA ALA A 195 -15.93 -24.95 14.05
C ALA A 195 -16.97 -26.07 13.90
N LYS A 196 -18.25 -25.69 13.85
CA LYS A 196 -19.36 -26.59 13.55
C LYS A 196 -20.40 -25.88 12.70
N ASP A 197 -20.78 -26.50 11.60
CA ASP A 197 -21.80 -26.01 10.66
C ASP A 197 -21.57 -24.54 10.23
N GLY A 198 -20.29 -24.18 10.03
CA GLY A 198 -19.82 -22.84 9.66
C GLY A 198 -19.59 -21.86 10.81
N GLN A 199 -19.95 -22.20 12.04
CA GLN A 199 -19.77 -21.33 13.22
C GLN A 199 -18.47 -21.67 13.95
N PHE A 200 -17.63 -20.67 14.23
CA PHE A 200 -16.42 -20.86 15.04
C PHE A 200 -16.78 -21.05 16.52
N LEU A 201 -16.04 -21.94 17.19
CA LEU A 201 -16.27 -22.34 18.58
C LEU A 201 -15.04 -22.12 19.47
N TYR A 202 -13.84 -22.36 18.93
CA TYR A 202 -12.60 -22.38 19.71
C TYR A 202 -11.39 -22.00 18.87
N SER A 203 -10.42 -21.32 19.49
CA SER A 203 -9.03 -21.33 19.02
C SER A 203 -8.05 -21.51 20.17
N GLU A 204 -6.85 -22.03 19.89
CA GLU A 204 -5.77 -22.15 20.85
C GLU A 204 -4.42 -21.97 20.16
N VAL A 205 -3.48 -21.30 20.82
CA VAL A 205 -2.12 -21.07 20.32
C VAL A 205 -1.08 -21.25 21.43
N TYR A 206 0.04 -21.90 21.10
CA TYR A 206 1.19 -22.12 21.99
C TYR A 206 2.48 -22.35 21.19
N PRO A 207 3.66 -22.00 21.72
CA PRO A 207 4.93 -22.36 21.09
C PRO A 207 5.21 -23.84 21.27
N VAL A 208 5.60 -24.53 20.19
CA VAL A 208 5.83 -25.99 20.16
C VAL A 208 6.89 -26.43 21.18
N LYS A 209 7.87 -25.55 21.45
CA LYS A 209 8.95 -25.77 22.43
C LYS A 209 8.52 -25.66 23.89
N ASN A 210 7.41 -24.96 24.18
CA ASN A 210 6.83 -24.92 25.53
C ASN A 210 5.30 -24.79 25.49
N PRO A 211 4.56 -25.91 25.30
CA PRO A 211 3.11 -25.89 25.29
C PRO A 211 2.43 -25.49 26.62
N LYS A 212 3.18 -25.22 27.71
CA LYS A 212 2.59 -24.66 28.94
C LYS A 212 2.17 -23.21 28.74
N LEU A 213 3.01 -22.43 28.05
CA LEU A 213 2.74 -21.07 27.62
C LEU A 213 1.65 -21.11 26.55
N ARG A 214 0.43 -20.67 26.83
CA ARG A 214 -0.68 -20.81 25.88
C ARG A 214 -1.80 -19.79 26.07
N GLN A 215 -2.47 -19.47 24.97
CA GLN A 215 -3.75 -18.75 24.95
C GLN A 215 -4.84 -19.65 24.34
N LYS A 216 -6.04 -19.58 24.90
CA LYS A 216 -7.27 -20.22 24.41
C LYS A 216 -8.36 -19.18 24.28
N ASN A 217 -9.14 -19.27 23.21
CA ASN A 217 -10.26 -18.40 22.89
C ASN A 217 -11.51 -19.26 22.65
N PHE A 218 -12.68 -18.77 23.06
CA PHE A 218 -13.97 -19.42 22.86
C PHE A 218 -14.94 -18.44 22.21
N TYR A 219 -15.73 -18.92 21.26
CA TYR A 219 -16.51 -18.10 20.35
C TYR A 219 -18.00 -18.49 20.31
N GLU A 220 -18.86 -17.50 20.11
CA GLU A 220 -20.25 -17.69 19.70
C GLU A 220 -20.45 -17.06 18.32
N GLY A 221 -20.60 -17.90 17.29
CA GLY A 221 -20.67 -17.49 15.90
C GLY A 221 -19.33 -16.95 15.39
N THR A 222 -19.17 -15.62 15.43
CA THR A 222 -17.92 -14.90 15.12
C THR A 222 -17.39 -14.07 16.28
N GLN A 223 -18.15 -13.93 17.38
CA GLN A 223 -17.78 -13.10 18.53
C GLN A 223 -16.93 -13.90 19.52
N LEU A 224 -15.81 -13.32 19.97
CA LEU A 224 -15.00 -13.85 21.06
C LEU A 224 -15.75 -13.63 22.38
N VAL A 225 -16.17 -14.70 23.05
CA VAL A 225 -16.91 -14.62 24.33
C VAL A 225 -16.05 -14.94 25.55
N ARG A 226 -14.91 -15.62 25.40
CA ARG A 226 -13.98 -15.89 26.50
C ARG A 226 -12.54 -16.08 26.03
N GLN A 227 -11.58 -15.61 26.82
CA GLN A 227 -10.14 -15.86 26.66
C GLN A 227 -9.55 -16.47 27.94
N ILE A 228 -8.66 -17.46 27.82
CA ILE A 228 -7.96 -18.11 28.93
C ILE A 228 -6.47 -18.25 28.59
N SER A 229 -5.59 -17.72 29.43
CA SER A 229 -4.16 -17.54 29.14
C SER A 229 -3.27 -18.02 30.30
N HIS A 230 -2.17 -18.72 29.96
CA HIS A 230 -1.29 -19.42 30.91
C HIS A 230 0.18 -19.00 30.72
N ASN A 231 0.93 -18.88 31.82
CA ASN A 231 2.34 -18.48 31.79
C ASN A 231 3.29 -19.61 31.30
N LYS A 232 4.59 -19.31 31.26
CA LYS A 232 5.65 -20.26 30.83
C LYS A 232 5.76 -21.52 31.71
N ASP A 233 5.32 -21.45 32.96
CA ASP A 233 5.41 -22.51 33.95
C ASP A 233 4.12 -23.36 33.99
N GLY A 234 3.04 -22.87 33.41
CA GLY A 234 1.74 -23.54 33.23
C GLY A 234 0.62 -22.98 34.12
N ASP A 235 0.88 -21.94 34.90
CA ASP A 235 -0.11 -21.32 35.77
C ASP A 235 -1.10 -20.46 34.98
N LEU A 236 -2.36 -20.48 35.40
CA LEU A 236 -3.41 -19.60 34.87
C LEU A 236 -3.11 -18.14 35.29
N ILE A 237 -2.99 -17.24 34.33
CA ILE A 237 -2.76 -15.80 34.57
C ILE A 237 -3.91 -14.90 34.13
N SER A 238 -4.83 -15.41 33.31
CA SER A 238 -5.95 -14.67 32.75
C SER A 238 -7.09 -15.62 32.39
N ASP A 239 -8.31 -15.29 32.80
CA ASP A 239 -9.56 -15.96 32.43
C ASP A 239 -10.65 -14.88 32.42
N VAL A 240 -11.02 -14.42 31.23
CA VAL A 240 -11.93 -13.29 31.02
C VAL A 240 -13.07 -13.67 30.09
N THR A 241 -14.27 -13.27 30.49
CA THR A 241 -15.49 -13.33 29.66
C THR A 241 -15.73 -11.95 29.04
N LEU A 242 -16.08 -11.93 27.76
CA LEU A 242 -16.31 -10.72 26.99
C LEU A 242 -17.81 -10.52 26.73
N THR A 243 -18.25 -9.26 26.75
CA THR A 243 -19.59 -8.86 26.30
C THR A 243 -19.41 -8.00 25.06
N GLY A 244 -19.77 -8.55 23.89
CA GLY A 244 -19.34 -8.00 22.61
C GLY A 244 -17.81 -7.98 22.53
N TYR A 245 -17.22 -6.83 22.21
CA TYR A 245 -15.75 -6.65 22.17
C TYR A 245 -15.15 -6.19 23.51
N THR A 246 -15.91 -6.15 24.61
CA THR A 246 -15.46 -5.53 25.88
C THR A 246 -15.19 -6.55 26.99
N ILE A 247 -14.03 -6.45 27.64
CA ILE A 247 -13.73 -7.14 28.90
C ILE A 247 -14.25 -6.25 30.04
N GLN A 248 -15.28 -6.72 30.74
CA GLN A 248 -15.91 -5.92 31.79
C GLN A 248 -15.12 -5.97 33.11
N ASN A 249 -14.71 -7.15 33.57
CA ASN A 249 -13.99 -7.34 34.82
C ASN A 249 -13.03 -8.54 34.68
N GLY A 250 -11.80 -8.45 35.20
CA GLY A 250 -10.84 -9.57 35.25
C GLY A 250 -9.39 -9.20 34.89
N LEU A 251 -8.61 -10.21 34.51
CA LEU A 251 -7.23 -10.07 34.00
C LEU A 251 -7.18 -10.58 32.55
N GLU A 252 -6.76 -9.73 31.62
CA GLU A 252 -6.36 -10.10 30.26
C GLU A 252 -4.85 -10.35 30.20
N ALA A 253 -4.39 -11.27 29.34
CA ALA A 253 -2.96 -11.48 29.10
C ALA A 253 -2.66 -11.57 27.60
N ILE A 254 -1.89 -10.61 27.08
CA ILE A 254 -1.57 -10.46 25.66
C ILE A 254 -0.18 -11.03 25.38
N TYR A 255 -0.09 -11.88 24.35
CA TYR A 255 1.17 -12.44 23.88
C TYR A 255 1.66 -11.73 22.61
N ASN A 256 2.97 -11.52 22.51
CA ASN A 256 3.61 -11.44 21.20
C ASN A 256 3.76 -12.88 20.67
N TYR A 257 3.62 -13.09 19.37
CA TYR A 257 3.70 -14.42 18.73
C TYR A 257 5.03 -14.68 18.01
N SER A 258 5.85 -13.65 17.76
CA SER A 258 7.13 -13.78 17.05
C SER A 258 8.17 -12.81 17.62
N PRO A 259 8.98 -13.23 18.63
CA PRO A 259 8.94 -14.53 19.32
C PRO A 259 7.70 -14.69 20.22
N PHE A 260 7.34 -15.92 20.58
CA PHE A 260 6.22 -16.16 21.49
C PHE A 260 6.60 -15.84 22.95
N PHE A 261 6.10 -14.73 23.50
CA PHE A 261 6.27 -14.38 24.92
C PHE A 261 5.08 -13.57 25.45
N LEU A 262 4.87 -13.61 26.77
CA LEU A 262 3.87 -12.78 27.45
C LEU A 262 4.32 -11.31 27.37
N SER A 263 3.55 -10.45 26.70
CA SER A 263 3.89 -9.05 26.49
C SER A 263 3.33 -8.17 27.61
N THR A 264 2.04 -8.31 27.90
CA THR A 264 1.35 -7.56 28.96
C THR A 264 0.30 -8.42 29.70
N VAL A 265 0.00 -8.02 30.93
CA VAL A 265 -1.20 -8.42 31.68
C VAL A 265 -1.94 -7.16 32.12
N SER A 266 -3.21 -7.04 31.74
CA SER A 266 -4.07 -5.87 31.97
C SER A 266 -5.26 -6.23 32.85
N LYS A 267 -5.53 -5.41 33.87
CA LYS A 267 -6.64 -5.63 34.82
C LYS A 267 -7.81 -4.70 34.50
N TYR A 268 -8.96 -5.29 34.25
CA TYR A 268 -10.20 -4.57 33.94
C TYR A 268 -11.11 -4.53 35.17
N ALA A 269 -11.70 -3.36 35.40
CA ALA A 269 -12.84 -3.16 36.30
C ALA A 269 -13.86 -2.24 35.62
N ASP A 270 -15.12 -2.69 35.58
CA ASP A 270 -16.26 -2.02 34.93
C ASP A 270 -15.93 -1.45 33.53
N GLY A 271 -15.27 -2.27 32.71
CA GLY A 271 -14.87 -1.97 31.33
C GLY A 271 -13.59 -1.16 31.19
N LYS A 272 -13.03 -0.61 32.27
CA LYS A 272 -11.83 0.26 32.25
C LYS A 272 -10.59 -0.45 32.77
N VAL A 273 -9.44 -0.14 32.18
CA VAL A 273 -8.13 -0.65 32.63
C VAL A 273 -7.72 0.06 33.93
N THR A 274 -7.39 -0.73 34.95
CA THR A 274 -7.00 -0.27 36.29
C THR A 274 -5.54 -0.56 36.62
N GLU A 275 -4.99 -1.67 36.15
CA GLU A 275 -3.57 -2.04 36.33
C GLU A 275 -3.02 -2.61 35.02
N VAL A 276 -1.76 -2.34 34.69
CA VAL A 276 -1.05 -2.91 33.53
C VAL A 276 0.35 -3.31 33.93
N THR A 277 0.72 -4.56 33.71
CA THR A 277 2.09 -5.06 33.87
C THR A 277 2.64 -5.45 32.51
N ALA A 278 3.72 -4.82 32.06
CA ALA A 278 4.44 -5.17 30.84
C ALA A 278 5.68 -6.00 31.17
N PHE A 279 6.14 -6.84 30.24
CA PHE A 279 7.25 -7.76 30.43
C PHE A 279 8.33 -7.63 29.36
N TYR A 280 9.55 -8.04 29.71
CA TYR A 280 10.66 -8.28 28.80
C TYR A 280 10.55 -9.68 28.16
N LYS A 281 11.25 -9.93 27.04
CA LYS A 281 11.28 -11.26 26.37
C LYS A 281 11.78 -12.39 27.26
N ASN A 282 12.55 -12.09 28.31
CA ASN A 282 13.02 -13.04 29.30
C ASN A 282 11.94 -13.40 30.38
N GLY A 283 10.80 -12.70 30.39
CA GLY A 283 9.71 -12.87 31.36
C GLY A 283 9.87 -12.11 32.68
N SER A 284 10.87 -11.22 32.80
CA SER A 284 10.93 -10.24 33.92
C SER A 284 10.01 -9.05 33.65
N VAL A 285 9.58 -8.35 34.70
CA VAL A 285 8.72 -7.16 34.56
C VAL A 285 9.52 -6.02 33.92
N LYS A 286 8.91 -5.35 32.94
CA LYS A 286 9.42 -4.16 32.23
C LYS A 286 8.83 -2.87 32.82
N SER A 287 7.54 -2.89 33.10
CA SER A 287 6.86 -1.86 33.91
C SER A 287 5.63 -2.41 34.61
N HIS A 288 5.22 -1.76 35.70
CA HIS A 288 3.96 -2.00 36.39
C HIS A 288 3.26 -0.66 36.64
N SER A 289 2.01 -0.55 36.20
CA SER A 289 1.23 0.68 36.16
C SER A 289 -0.08 0.49 36.91
N VAL A 290 -0.46 1.43 37.77
CA VAL A 290 -1.69 1.40 38.58
C VAL A 290 -2.44 2.72 38.45
N LYS A 291 -3.74 2.66 38.13
CA LYS A 291 -4.66 3.80 38.14
C LYS A 291 -5.32 3.95 39.51
N ASP A 292 -5.34 5.17 40.06
CA ASP A 292 -6.02 5.48 41.31
C ASP A 292 -7.43 6.07 41.12
N LYS A 293 -8.06 6.45 42.23
CA LYS A 293 -9.40 7.05 42.26
C LYS A 293 -9.44 8.56 41.98
N ALA A 294 -8.30 9.20 41.81
CA ALA A 294 -8.15 10.62 41.48
C ALA A 294 -7.78 10.83 39.99
N SER A 295 -8.03 9.81 39.16
CA SER A 295 -7.63 9.76 37.75
C SER A 295 -6.13 9.97 37.55
N LYS A 296 -5.27 9.47 38.44
CA LYS A 296 -3.82 9.40 38.20
C LYS A 296 -3.39 7.98 37.85
N ARG A 297 -2.32 7.85 37.07
CA ARG A 297 -1.60 6.59 36.86
C ARG A 297 -0.19 6.72 37.45
N TYR A 298 0.21 5.73 38.23
CA TYR A 298 1.59 5.60 38.72
C TYR A 298 2.22 4.40 38.02
N THR A 299 3.33 4.63 37.33
CA THR A 299 4.04 3.61 36.54
C THR A 299 5.47 3.48 37.05
N ILE A 300 5.82 2.29 37.56
CA ILE A 300 7.20 1.94 37.93
C ILE A 300 7.82 1.18 36.75
N TYR A 301 9.00 1.60 36.33
CA TYR A 301 9.81 0.94 35.31
C TYR A 301 10.94 0.14 35.95
N TYR A 302 11.30 -0.99 35.35
CA TYR A 302 12.35 -1.89 35.83
C TYR A 302 13.35 -2.19 34.72
N HIS A 303 14.58 -2.50 35.08
CA HIS A 303 15.58 -3.07 34.18
C HIS A 303 15.38 -4.60 34.03
N PRO A 304 15.96 -5.26 33.01
CA PRO A 304 15.78 -6.70 32.78
C PRO A 304 16.30 -7.64 33.88
N ASP A 305 17.01 -7.11 34.89
CA ASP A 305 17.47 -7.81 36.09
C ASP A 305 16.51 -7.65 37.29
N GLY A 306 15.44 -6.84 37.16
CA GLY A 306 14.46 -6.55 38.20
C GLY A 306 14.77 -5.33 39.07
N SER A 307 15.88 -4.62 38.85
CA SER A 307 16.16 -3.34 39.54
C SER A 307 15.27 -2.21 39.01
N GLN A 308 14.87 -1.25 39.87
CA GLN A 308 14.01 -0.14 39.47
C GLN A 308 14.77 0.86 38.59
N ALA A 309 14.24 1.13 37.39
CA ALA A 309 14.83 2.02 36.39
C ALA A 309 14.28 3.45 36.47
N GLY A 310 13.09 3.63 37.04
CA GLY A 310 12.41 4.91 37.21
C GLY A 310 10.97 4.73 37.68
N GLU A 311 10.30 5.85 37.95
CA GLU A 311 8.87 5.90 38.26
C GLU A 311 8.28 7.17 37.64
N LEU A 312 7.00 7.12 37.27
CA LEU A 312 6.27 8.20 36.61
C LEU A 312 4.88 8.35 37.22
N THR A 313 4.49 9.58 37.54
CA THR A 313 3.09 9.95 37.79
C THR A 313 2.53 10.61 36.53
N GLU A 314 1.41 10.10 36.03
CA GLU A 314 0.63 10.70 34.95
C GLU A 314 -0.73 11.16 35.49
N GLN A 315 -1.21 12.32 35.03
CA GLN A 315 -2.61 12.70 35.18
C GLN A 315 -3.39 12.14 34.00
N LEU A 316 -4.52 11.51 34.26
CA LEU A 316 -5.46 11.02 33.25
C LEU A 316 -6.61 12.00 33.10
N ASP A 317 -7.10 12.16 31.88
CA ASP A 317 -8.34 12.86 31.59
C ASP A 317 -9.56 11.92 31.52
N GLU A 318 -10.75 12.47 31.30
CA GLU A 318 -12.02 11.71 31.31
C GLU A 318 -12.18 10.71 30.13
N TYR A 319 -11.33 10.78 29.07
CA TYR A 319 -11.24 9.77 28.00
C TYR A 319 -10.04 8.80 28.23
N ASP A 320 -9.40 8.86 29.40
CA ASP A 320 -8.24 8.06 29.83
C ASP A 320 -6.90 8.34 29.10
N TYR A 321 -6.78 9.48 28.38
CA TYR A 321 -5.48 9.95 27.87
C TYR A 321 -4.58 10.39 29.02
N SER A 322 -3.29 10.02 28.96
CA SER A 322 -2.32 10.31 30.01
C SER A 322 -1.38 11.47 29.67
N SER A 323 -1.23 12.38 30.63
CA SER A 323 -0.30 13.49 30.61
C SER A 323 0.75 13.30 31.72
N PRO A 324 2.03 13.07 31.40
CA PRO A 324 3.11 13.02 32.38
C PRO A 324 3.10 14.23 33.31
N GLN A 325 3.37 14.01 34.60
CA GLN A 325 3.45 15.07 35.63
C GLN A 325 4.85 15.11 36.23
N ASP A 326 5.26 14.04 36.89
CA ASP A 326 6.51 13.95 37.64
C ASP A 326 7.18 12.60 37.43
N GLY A 327 8.50 12.61 37.20
CA GLY A 327 9.32 11.42 37.12
C GLY A 327 9.80 11.06 35.70
N ILE A 328 10.04 9.77 35.47
CA ILE A 328 10.79 9.24 34.33
C ILE A 328 9.89 8.35 33.47
N GLN A 329 9.66 8.77 32.22
CA GLN A 329 9.03 7.97 31.19
C GLN A 329 10.09 7.27 30.32
N LEU A 330 9.94 5.97 30.08
CA LEU A 330 10.80 5.20 29.18
C LEU A 330 10.03 4.71 27.95
N HIS A 331 10.52 5.05 26.76
CA HIS A 331 10.05 4.53 25.49
C HIS A 331 11.09 3.56 24.89
N TYR A 332 10.62 2.44 24.34
CA TYR A 332 11.44 1.37 23.80
C TYR A 332 11.42 1.37 22.27
N PHE A 333 12.44 0.80 21.61
CA PHE A 333 12.40 0.65 20.15
C PHE A 333 11.23 -0.24 19.70
N TYR A 334 10.72 -0.05 18.49
CA TYR A 334 9.86 -1.05 17.85
C TYR A 334 10.70 -2.26 17.42
N ASP A 335 10.17 -3.48 17.54
CA ASP A 335 10.88 -4.69 17.11
C ASP A 335 10.99 -4.72 15.57
N ASN A 336 12.20 -4.51 15.05
CA ASN A 336 12.46 -4.59 13.62
C ASN A 336 13.71 -5.46 13.37
N GLN A 337 13.43 -6.72 13.01
CA GLN A 337 14.41 -7.75 12.71
C GLN A 337 15.36 -7.38 11.54
N GLU A 338 14.93 -6.52 10.60
CA GLU A 338 15.78 -6.11 9.47
C GLU A 338 16.80 -5.01 9.82
N GLU A 339 16.53 -4.23 10.88
CA GLU A 339 17.41 -3.14 11.35
C GLU A 339 18.19 -3.51 12.63
N GLY A 340 17.91 -4.66 13.24
CA GLY A 340 18.51 -5.06 14.52
C GLY A 340 18.01 -4.26 15.72
N LYS A 341 16.77 -3.73 15.66
CA LYS A 341 16.11 -2.99 16.75
C LYS A 341 15.35 -3.97 17.64
N ASP A 342 15.56 -3.88 18.96
CA ASP A 342 14.91 -4.74 19.95
C ASP A 342 14.00 -3.95 20.90
N GLN A 343 12.74 -4.38 21.03
CA GLN A 343 11.72 -3.85 21.94
C GLN A 343 12.03 -3.96 23.45
N ASP A 344 13.13 -4.60 23.82
CA ASP A 344 13.65 -4.63 25.18
C ASP A 344 14.72 -3.54 25.44
N ILE A 345 15.12 -2.77 24.41
CA ILE A 345 16.08 -1.64 24.52
C ILE A 345 15.32 -0.31 24.53
N VAL A 346 15.67 0.56 25.49
CA VAL A 346 15.14 1.94 25.59
C VAL A 346 15.66 2.76 24.40
N GLU A 347 14.76 3.39 23.66
CA GLU A 347 15.09 4.40 22.64
C GLU A 347 15.18 5.79 23.27
N THR A 348 14.19 6.14 24.11
CA THR A 348 14.06 7.49 24.70
C THR A 348 13.77 7.39 26.19
N TYR A 349 14.49 8.20 26.96
CA TYR A 349 14.20 8.53 28.36
C TYR A 349 13.71 9.99 28.38
N SER A 350 12.60 10.25 29.06
CA SER A 350 12.04 11.61 29.26
C SER A 350 11.80 11.85 30.75
N GLU A 351 12.21 13.00 31.25
CA GLU A 351 12.20 13.39 32.66
C GLU A 351 11.32 14.62 32.83
N TYR A 352 10.24 14.46 33.61
CA TYR A 352 9.18 15.44 33.82
C TYR A 352 9.15 15.92 35.27
N LYS A 353 8.71 17.17 35.48
CA LYS A 353 8.46 17.76 36.80
C LYS A 353 7.36 18.80 36.71
N ASP A 354 6.39 18.77 37.63
CA ASP A 354 5.23 19.67 37.67
C ASP A 354 4.47 19.77 36.31
N GLY A 355 4.52 18.71 35.48
CA GLY A 355 3.96 18.65 34.13
C GLY A 355 4.88 19.13 33.00
N ALA A 356 5.97 19.82 33.30
CA ALA A 356 6.95 20.27 32.30
C ALA A 356 7.94 19.15 31.95
N LEU A 357 8.27 19.00 30.67
CA LEU A 357 9.40 18.19 30.23
C LEU A 357 10.70 18.96 30.54
N VAL A 358 11.58 18.39 31.36
CA VAL A 358 12.84 19.04 31.80
C VAL A 358 14.04 18.54 31.00
N LYS A 359 14.02 17.25 30.62
CA LYS A 359 15.16 16.59 29.98
C LYS A 359 14.74 15.38 29.16
N THR A 360 15.42 15.14 28.04
CA THR A 360 15.37 13.86 27.33
C THR A 360 16.76 13.28 27.12
N LYS A 361 16.84 11.96 26.93
CA LYS A 361 18.02 11.25 26.44
C LYS A 361 17.57 10.31 25.35
N LYS A 362 18.25 10.32 24.19
CA LYS A 362 18.06 9.35 23.12
C LYS A 362 19.24 8.38 23.06
N TYR A 363 18.95 7.11 22.83
CA TYR A 363 19.92 6.02 22.78
C TYR A 363 20.01 5.43 21.36
N ARG A 364 21.07 4.67 21.10
CA ARG A 364 21.25 3.87 19.88
C ARG A 364 20.71 2.44 20.08
N PRO A 365 20.47 1.67 19.00
CA PRO A 365 20.14 0.25 19.11
C PRO A 365 21.20 -0.64 19.79
N ASP A 366 22.42 -0.14 20.00
CA ASP A 366 23.45 -0.81 20.82
C ASP A 366 23.42 -0.40 22.31
N GLY A 367 22.40 0.33 22.73
CA GLY A 367 22.23 0.84 24.10
C GLY A 367 23.10 2.04 24.47
N SER A 368 24.03 2.47 23.61
CA SER A 368 24.87 3.65 23.90
C SER A 368 24.07 4.96 23.80
N LEU A 369 24.37 5.91 24.69
CA LEU A 369 23.78 7.25 24.66
C LEU A 369 24.16 7.97 23.36
N LEU A 370 23.15 8.49 22.65
CA LEU A 370 23.32 9.25 21.41
C LEU A 370 23.29 10.76 21.68
N LYS A 371 22.26 11.22 22.40
CA LYS A 371 21.92 12.64 22.59
C LYS A 371 21.28 12.86 23.97
N THR A 372 21.53 14.01 24.57
CA THR A 372 20.78 14.56 25.72
C THR A 372 20.27 15.94 25.35
N ASP A 373 18.99 16.22 25.62
CA ASP A 373 18.42 17.57 25.52
C ASP A 373 17.98 18.07 26.90
N LEU A 374 18.17 19.35 27.17
CA LEU A 374 17.65 20.05 28.35
C LEU A 374 16.65 21.12 27.91
N TYR A 375 15.60 21.30 28.69
CA TYR A 375 14.44 22.15 28.38
C TYR A 375 14.23 23.19 29.49
N ASN A 376 13.64 24.34 29.16
CA ASN A 376 13.20 25.34 30.14
C ASN A 376 11.76 25.09 30.61
N ASP A 377 11.31 25.86 31.61
CA ASP A 377 9.97 25.77 32.20
C ASP A 377 8.83 25.99 31.17
N GLY A 378 9.13 26.58 30.00
CA GLY A 378 8.20 26.75 28.87
C GLY A 378 8.22 25.60 27.86
N GLY A 379 8.97 24.53 28.10
CA GLY A 379 9.10 23.39 27.19
C GLY A 379 9.98 23.63 25.96
N MET A 380 10.70 24.76 25.89
CA MET A 380 11.66 25.07 24.82
C MET A 380 13.01 24.41 25.11
N ILE A 381 13.72 23.95 24.08
CA ILE A 381 15.05 23.35 24.23
C ILE A 381 16.04 24.47 24.57
N MET A 382 16.87 24.28 25.59
CA MET A 382 17.98 25.18 25.94
C MET A 382 19.32 24.69 25.38
N THR A 383 19.58 23.38 25.47
CA THR A 383 20.86 22.78 25.04
C THR A 383 20.70 21.35 24.55
N THR A 384 21.44 20.99 23.50
CA THR A 384 21.70 19.63 23.04
C THR A 384 23.17 19.27 23.33
N ASP A 385 23.40 18.11 23.94
CA ASP A 385 24.70 17.42 23.94
C ASP A 385 24.60 16.14 23.08
N ASN A 386 25.50 15.99 22.12
CA ASN A 386 25.68 14.75 21.35
C ASN A 386 26.88 13.97 21.89
N TYR A 387 26.81 12.64 21.90
CA TYR A 387 27.84 11.76 22.46
C TYR A 387 28.41 10.81 21.40
N ASP A 388 29.69 10.45 21.51
CA ASP A 388 30.28 9.36 20.73
C ASP A 388 29.85 7.97 21.26
N ARG A 389 30.30 6.89 20.60
CA ARG A 389 30.01 5.51 21.05
C ARG A 389 30.72 5.11 22.35
N PHE A 390 31.59 5.95 22.89
CA PHE A 390 32.28 5.75 24.17
C PHE A 390 31.66 6.60 25.29
N GLY A 391 30.54 7.30 25.03
CA GLY A 391 29.82 8.11 26.00
C GLY A 391 30.48 9.47 26.28
N LYS A 392 31.43 9.92 25.46
CA LYS A 392 32.04 11.25 25.56
C LYS A 392 31.27 12.24 24.71
N ILE A 393 31.03 13.45 25.23
CA ILE A 393 30.44 14.56 24.45
C ILE A 393 31.31 14.83 23.20
N SER A 394 30.67 14.80 22.03
CA SER A 394 31.26 14.99 20.71
C SER A 394 30.87 16.34 20.08
N SER A 395 29.68 16.85 20.39
CA SER A 395 29.29 18.25 20.15
C SER A 395 28.28 18.72 21.19
N SER A 396 28.21 20.05 21.37
CA SER A 396 27.18 20.72 22.17
C SER A 396 26.62 21.90 21.36
N LEU A 397 25.34 22.20 21.54
CA LEU A 397 24.64 23.32 20.91
C LEU A 397 23.71 23.98 21.93
N SER A 398 23.80 25.30 22.08
CA SER A 398 22.80 26.10 22.79
C SER A 398 21.72 26.63 21.84
N TYR A 399 20.57 26.96 22.40
CA TYR A 399 19.43 27.51 21.70
C TYR A 399 18.96 28.81 22.37
N ASP A 400 18.28 29.64 21.60
CA ASP A 400 17.55 30.80 22.08
C ASP A 400 16.33 30.35 22.93
N PRO A 401 16.16 30.86 24.17
CA PRO A 401 15.21 30.30 25.14
C PRO A 401 13.74 30.62 24.80
N ASP A 402 13.48 31.67 24.03
CA ASP A 402 12.15 32.14 23.69
C ASP A 402 11.63 31.51 22.37
N SER A 403 12.54 30.98 21.54
CA SER A 403 12.21 30.50 20.19
C SER A 403 12.74 29.10 19.81
N SER A 404 13.56 28.45 20.67
CA SER A 404 14.28 27.20 20.35
C SER A 404 15.12 27.26 19.06
N ASN A 405 15.54 28.45 18.61
CA ASN A 405 16.44 28.58 17.47
C ASN A 405 17.91 28.29 17.88
N PRO A 406 18.69 27.53 17.10
CA PRO A 406 20.11 27.29 17.39
C PRO A 406 20.91 28.59 17.52
N LEU A 407 21.64 28.77 18.63
CA LEU A 407 22.31 30.03 18.98
C LEU A 407 23.83 29.96 18.83
N ASP A 408 24.51 29.14 19.64
CA ASP A 408 25.97 28.97 19.62
C ASP A 408 26.36 27.49 19.78
N GLY A 409 27.31 27.00 18.98
CA GLY A 409 27.85 25.65 19.12
C GLY A 409 27.87 24.84 17.83
N THR A 410 27.65 23.53 17.92
CA THR A 410 27.76 22.61 16.77
C THR A 410 26.63 21.59 16.75
N GLU A 411 25.74 21.75 15.77
CA GLU A 411 24.70 20.78 15.40
C GLU A 411 25.33 19.61 14.64
N ILE A 412 24.89 18.39 14.97
CA ILE A 412 25.14 17.19 14.19
C ILE A 412 23.78 16.54 13.94
N ALA A 413 23.36 16.47 12.68
CA ALA A 413 22.07 15.92 12.26
C ALA A 413 22.28 15.01 11.05
N ASP A 414 22.12 13.69 11.23
CA ASP A 414 22.34 12.64 10.25
C ASP A 414 23.67 12.74 9.46
N ASN A 415 23.67 13.39 8.29
CA ASN A 415 24.82 13.60 7.42
C ASN A 415 25.25 15.08 7.32
N ILE A 416 24.79 15.94 8.23
CA ILE A 416 25.05 17.38 8.27
C ILE A 416 25.73 17.75 9.59
N ILE A 417 26.74 18.62 9.50
CA ILE A 417 27.35 19.31 10.64
C ILE A 417 27.22 20.82 10.39
N ARG A 418 26.68 21.58 11.35
CA ARG A 418 26.61 23.05 11.29
C ARG A 418 27.26 23.68 12.52
N ILE A 419 27.94 24.79 12.32
CA ILE A 419 28.53 25.60 13.39
C ILE A 419 27.78 26.92 13.46
N TYR A 420 27.15 27.16 14.60
CA TYR A 420 26.37 28.37 14.89
C TYR A 420 27.19 29.34 15.74
N LYS A 421 27.00 30.63 15.48
CA LYS A 421 27.45 31.70 16.37
C LYS A 421 26.45 32.86 16.39
N ALA A 422 25.92 33.19 17.57
CA ALA A 422 24.86 34.19 17.77
C ALA A 422 23.70 34.06 16.74
N GLY A 423 23.21 32.83 16.53
CA GLY A 423 22.11 32.51 15.60
C GLY A 423 22.52 32.32 14.14
N ILE A 424 23.70 32.78 13.74
CA ILE A 424 24.18 32.73 12.35
C ILE A 424 25.00 31.48 12.12
N ILE A 425 24.76 30.78 11.00
CA ILE A 425 25.55 29.62 10.59
C ILE A 425 26.84 30.13 9.94
N ILE A 426 27.96 29.97 10.65
CA ILE A 426 29.28 30.39 10.15
C ILE A 426 29.95 29.31 9.28
N SER A 427 29.56 28.05 9.45
CA SER A 427 29.94 26.96 8.56
C SER A 427 28.92 25.82 8.56
N GLU A 428 28.76 25.15 7.42
CA GLU A 428 28.02 23.89 7.27
C GLU A 428 28.85 22.91 6.43
N THR A 429 28.84 21.62 6.77
CA THR A 429 29.28 20.55 5.87
C THR A 429 28.21 19.47 5.78
N ILE A 430 27.79 19.16 4.56
CA ILE A 430 26.91 18.02 4.24
C ILE A 430 27.78 16.91 3.66
N TYR A 431 27.58 15.67 4.09
CA TYR A 431 28.38 14.50 3.73
C TYR A 431 27.60 13.48 2.88
N TYR A 432 28.33 12.76 2.04
CA TYR A 432 27.91 11.46 1.50
C TYR A 432 28.06 10.36 2.57
N SER A 433 27.35 9.24 2.41
CA SER A 433 27.44 8.05 3.26
C SER A 433 28.87 7.48 3.38
N ASN A 434 29.73 7.74 2.39
CA ASN A 434 31.15 7.37 2.39
C ASN A 434 32.06 8.36 3.15
N GLN A 435 31.49 9.29 3.90
CA GLN A 435 32.17 10.34 4.68
C GLN A 435 33.00 11.35 3.86
N LYS A 436 32.81 11.40 2.53
CA LYS A 436 33.26 12.55 1.71
C LYS A 436 32.28 13.71 1.89
N PRO A 437 32.74 14.98 1.90
CA PRO A 437 31.82 16.11 1.81
C PRO A 437 31.14 16.12 0.44
N PHE A 438 29.85 16.49 0.42
CA PHE A 438 29.10 16.91 -0.76
C PHE A 438 29.08 18.43 -0.89
N LYS A 439 28.73 19.13 0.20
CA LYS A 439 28.73 20.61 0.32
C LYS A 439 29.65 20.99 1.47
N LYS A 440 30.49 22.02 1.29
CA LYS A 440 31.13 22.78 2.36
C LYS A 440 30.77 24.24 2.22
N PHE A 441 30.25 24.86 3.27
CA PHE A 441 29.91 26.26 3.33
C PHE A 441 30.71 26.96 4.43
N GLU A 442 31.26 28.14 4.12
CA GLU A 442 31.97 29.02 5.05
C GLU A 442 31.59 30.49 4.74
N GLY A 443 31.04 31.19 5.74
CA GLY A 443 30.72 32.63 5.70
C GLY A 443 29.62 33.07 4.72
N LYS A 444 29.91 33.04 3.41
CA LYS A 444 28.97 33.33 2.31
C LYS A 444 29.17 32.44 1.08
N THR A 445 30.13 31.51 1.11
CA THR A 445 30.51 30.70 -0.06
C THR A 445 30.32 29.21 0.23
N ALA A 446 29.62 28.52 -0.66
CA ALA A 446 29.59 27.06 -0.71
C ALA A 446 30.50 26.51 -1.83
N VAL A 447 31.16 25.40 -1.54
CA VAL A 447 31.92 24.57 -2.49
C VAL A 447 31.28 23.20 -2.53
N PHE A 448 30.97 22.72 -3.74
CA PHE A 448 30.35 21.42 -3.98
C PHE A 448 31.36 20.42 -4.53
N PHE A 449 31.21 19.15 -4.14
CA PHE A 449 32.11 18.06 -4.49
C PHE A 449 31.33 16.85 -5.00
N ASP A 450 31.93 16.09 -5.91
CA ASP A 450 31.43 14.76 -6.27
C ASP A 450 31.75 13.71 -5.19
N LYS A 451 31.14 12.53 -5.32
CA LYS A 451 31.32 11.38 -4.42
C LYS A 451 32.75 10.83 -4.32
N LYS A 452 33.63 11.23 -5.24
CA LYS A 452 35.07 10.91 -5.25
C LYS A 452 35.88 11.97 -4.48
N GLY A 453 35.32 13.16 -4.29
CA GLY A 453 35.89 14.31 -3.57
C GLY A 453 36.48 15.38 -4.49
N LYS A 454 36.15 15.38 -5.79
CA LYS A 454 36.55 16.40 -6.74
C LYS A 454 35.59 17.59 -6.64
N ASN A 455 36.11 18.82 -6.59
CA ASN A 455 35.30 20.04 -6.70
C ASN A 455 34.55 20.05 -8.06
N ILE A 456 33.24 20.28 -8.01
CA ILE A 456 32.34 20.36 -9.18
C ILE A 456 31.74 21.75 -9.40
N GLY A 457 31.76 22.63 -8.39
CA GLY A 457 31.26 24.00 -8.51
C GLY A 457 31.30 24.77 -7.19
N THR A 458 31.03 26.07 -7.29
CA THR A 458 30.97 26.99 -6.14
C THR A 458 29.75 27.89 -6.26
N LEU A 459 29.23 28.35 -5.13
CA LEU A 459 28.08 29.24 -5.04
C LEU A 459 28.31 30.32 -3.98
N THR A 460 27.97 31.55 -4.29
CA THR A 460 27.97 32.68 -3.35
C THR A 460 26.53 33.09 -3.04
N TYR A 461 26.22 33.31 -1.76
CA TYR A 461 24.91 33.79 -1.30
C TYR A 461 24.90 35.31 -1.12
N SER A 462 23.73 35.96 -1.24
CA SER A 462 23.63 37.43 -1.09
C SER A 462 24.00 37.88 0.32
N ASP A 463 23.50 37.18 1.34
CA ASP A 463 23.48 37.60 2.74
C ASP A 463 24.08 36.53 3.69
N SER A 464 24.01 36.76 5.00
CA SER A 464 24.50 35.82 6.01
C SER A 464 23.50 34.70 6.26
N TYR A 465 23.98 33.46 6.18
CA TYR A 465 23.22 32.21 6.31
C TYR A 465 22.61 32.07 7.71
N SER A 466 21.27 31.97 7.78
CA SER A 466 20.50 31.99 9.04
C SER A 466 19.31 31.05 8.95
N PRO A 467 18.97 30.30 10.03
CA PRO A 467 17.70 29.59 10.11
C PRO A 467 16.51 30.51 9.81
N GLY A 468 15.49 29.97 9.14
CA GLY A 468 14.25 30.69 8.80
C GLY A 468 14.37 31.72 7.66
N ASN A 469 15.58 32.07 7.20
CA ASN A 469 15.76 32.95 6.05
C ASN A 469 15.85 32.12 4.76
N TYR A 470 15.27 32.62 3.66
CA TYR A 470 15.38 31.95 2.36
C TYR A 470 16.74 32.28 1.73
N ASP A 471 17.73 31.41 1.97
CA ASP A 471 19.09 31.47 1.42
C ASP A 471 19.10 31.83 -0.06
N THR A 472 19.32 33.11 -0.37
CA THR A 472 19.19 33.64 -1.73
C THR A 472 20.51 33.46 -2.49
N PRO A 473 20.58 32.59 -3.52
CA PRO A 473 21.82 32.32 -4.23
C PRO A 473 22.13 33.45 -5.21
N ALA A 474 23.26 34.14 -5.03
CA ALA A 474 23.61 35.31 -5.83
C ALA A 474 24.27 34.92 -7.17
N ASP A 475 25.40 34.21 -7.12
CA ASP A 475 26.19 33.84 -8.30
C ASP A 475 26.85 32.47 -8.10
N GLY A 476 26.89 31.64 -9.15
CA GLY A 476 27.56 30.34 -9.15
C GLY A 476 26.60 29.17 -9.40
N ILE A 477 26.93 27.97 -8.91
CA ILE A 477 26.14 26.75 -9.16
C ILE A 477 25.75 26.08 -7.84
N LEU A 478 24.44 26.02 -7.57
CA LEU A 478 23.82 25.22 -6.53
C LEU A 478 23.64 23.78 -7.03
N TYR A 479 24.01 22.79 -6.22
CA TYR A 479 23.76 21.36 -6.49
C TYR A 479 22.77 20.78 -5.47
N THR A 480 21.91 19.86 -5.89
CA THR A 480 21.03 19.07 -5.02
C THR A 480 21.55 17.64 -4.87
N MET A 481 21.34 17.03 -3.70
CA MET A 481 21.65 15.62 -3.45
C MET A 481 20.48 14.95 -2.74
N TYR A 482 20.15 13.73 -3.17
CA TYR A 482 19.19 12.85 -2.50
C TYR A 482 19.72 11.41 -2.54
N ASN A 483 19.59 10.68 -1.43
CA ASN A 483 20.06 9.30 -1.28
C ASN A 483 21.43 9.04 -1.92
N ASP A 484 22.39 9.89 -1.59
CA ASP A 484 23.80 9.74 -1.97
C ASP A 484 24.10 9.91 -3.48
N VAL A 485 23.16 10.50 -4.23
CA VAL A 485 23.21 10.81 -5.68
C VAL A 485 22.92 12.31 -5.89
N ILE A 486 23.65 12.95 -6.82
CA ILE A 486 23.37 14.33 -7.26
C ILE A 486 22.23 14.28 -8.29
N ASN A 487 21.13 14.99 -8.03
CA ASN A 487 19.97 15.03 -8.92
C ASN A 487 20.03 16.20 -9.89
N ASP A 488 20.24 17.41 -9.38
CA ASP A 488 20.03 18.65 -10.11
C ASP A 488 21.17 19.65 -9.87
N ALA A 489 21.30 20.62 -10.78
CA ALA A 489 22.09 21.81 -10.57
C ALA A 489 21.42 23.07 -11.13
N TYR A 490 21.61 24.20 -10.47
CA TYR A 490 21.03 25.49 -10.81
C TYR A 490 22.14 26.55 -10.88
N GLU A 491 22.30 27.16 -12.05
CA GLU A 491 23.32 28.16 -12.34
C GLU A 491 22.72 29.56 -12.17
N TYR A 492 23.14 30.24 -11.10
CA TYR A 492 22.69 31.56 -10.70
C TYR A 492 23.61 32.66 -11.19
N LYS A 493 23.00 33.80 -11.53
CA LYS A 493 23.68 35.05 -11.87
C LYS A 493 22.86 36.24 -11.36
N GLY A 494 23.47 37.06 -10.52
CA GLY A 494 22.83 38.25 -9.92
C GLY A 494 21.50 37.96 -9.22
N GLY A 495 21.39 36.84 -8.49
CA GLY A 495 20.18 36.42 -7.78
C GLY A 495 19.17 35.60 -8.60
N THR A 496 19.29 35.61 -9.93
CA THR A 496 18.37 34.90 -10.85
C THR A 496 19.00 33.62 -11.40
N TYR A 497 18.21 32.56 -11.56
CA TYR A 497 18.69 31.32 -12.18
C TYR A 497 18.67 31.47 -13.71
N ALA A 498 19.84 31.37 -14.34
CA ALA A 498 20.01 31.49 -15.79
C ALA A 498 19.85 30.14 -16.51
N LYS A 499 20.13 29.03 -15.80
CA LYS A 499 20.10 27.67 -16.33
C LYS A 499 19.88 26.66 -15.20
N SER A 500 19.18 25.57 -15.51
CA SER A 500 19.09 24.38 -14.64
C SER A 500 19.50 23.12 -15.41
N ILE A 501 19.90 22.09 -14.67
CA ILE A 501 20.37 20.80 -15.18
C ILE A 501 19.73 19.72 -14.33
N VAL A 502 19.11 18.73 -14.97
CA VAL A 502 18.70 17.46 -14.33
C VAL A 502 19.69 16.38 -14.79
N TYR A 503 20.31 15.68 -13.85
CA TYR A 503 21.29 14.62 -14.13
C TYR A 503 20.63 13.24 -14.21
N ASN A 504 21.20 12.37 -15.05
CA ASN A 504 20.64 11.02 -15.23
C ASN A 504 20.94 10.12 -14.01
N LYS A 505 19.90 9.87 -13.21
CA LYS A 505 19.96 9.12 -11.95
C LYS A 505 20.42 7.65 -12.10
N THR A 506 20.43 7.11 -13.32
CA THR A 506 20.92 5.74 -13.60
C THR A 506 22.42 5.64 -13.90
N ILE A 507 23.14 6.78 -14.00
CA ILE A 507 24.58 6.85 -14.28
C ILE A 507 25.25 7.70 -13.19
N SER A 508 25.27 7.20 -11.95
CA SER A 508 25.73 7.93 -10.74
C SER A 508 27.14 8.52 -10.80
N ASP A 509 28.01 7.93 -11.63
CA ASP A 509 29.46 8.14 -11.59
C ASP A 509 29.99 9.19 -12.57
N GLU A 510 29.13 9.65 -13.47
CA GLU A 510 29.36 10.73 -14.43
C GLU A 510 28.22 11.75 -14.29
N LEU A 511 28.51 13.04 -14.07
CA LEU A 511 27.49 14.11 -14.04
C LEU A 511 26.97 14.40 -15.46
N ARG A 512 26.25 13.43 -16.04
CA ARG A 512 25.68 13.46 -17.39
C ARG A 512 24.28 14.08 -17.32
N PRO A 513 24.02 15.19 -18.04
CA PRO A 513 22.67 15.75 -18.10
C PRO A 513 21.71 14.78 -18.79
N GLU A 514 20.51 14.67 -18.23
CA GLU A 514 19.32 14.14 -18.90
C GLU A 514 18.53 15.28 -19.55
N LYS A 515 18.47 16.44 -18.86
CA LYS A 515 17.85 17.67 -19.35
C LYS A 515 18.68 18.89 -18.93
N VAL A 516 18.73 19.91 -19.79
CA VAL A 516 19.25 21.26 -19.49
C VAL A 516 18.23 22.29 -19.93
N SER A 517 17.80 23.15 -19.02
CA SER A 517 16.84 24.23 -19.27
C SER A 517 17.52 25.59 -19.17
N PHE A 518 17.18 26.52 -20.05
CA PHE A 518 17.78 27.86 -20.14
C PHE A 518 16.72 28.94 -19.98
N TYR A 519 17.02 29.93 -19.14
CA TYR A 519 16.06 30.95 -18.72
C TYR A 519 16.52 32.35 -19.13
N LYS A 520 15.56 33.19 -19.51
CA LYS A 520 15.77 34.57 -19.93
C LYS A 520 14.71 35.44 -19.28
N ASN A 521 15.13 36.39 -18.46
CA ASN A 521 14.24 37.19 -17.60
C ASN A 521 13.29 36.28 -16.81
N GLU A 522 13.88 35.27 -16.12
CA GLU A 522 13.19 34.27 -15.27
C GLU A 522 12.18 33.35 -16.00
N ARG A 523 12.00 33.49 -17.31
CA ARG A 523 11.12 32.64 -18.12
C ARG A 523 11.91 31.57 -18.86
N LEU A 524 11.34 30.37 -18.96
CA LEU A 524 11.90 29.29 -19.77
C LEU A 524 11.97 29.74 -21.23
N SER A 525 13.16 29.64 -21.83
CA SER A 525 13.41 30.04 -23.22
C SER A 525 13.83 28.88 -24.11
N LYS A 526 14.44 27.85 -23.51
CA LYS A 526 14.91 26.66 -24.23
C LYS A 526 15.11 25.46 -23.30
N ASP A 527 14.72 24.28 -23.77
CA ASP A 527 15.08 22.98 -23.21
C ASP A 527 15.96 22.20 -24.19
N ILE A 528 16.95 21.48 -23.65
CA ILE A 528 17.69 20.44 -24.38
C ILE A 528 17.64 19.16 -23.55
N SER A 529 17.03 18.11 -24.10
CA SER A 529 17.04 16.77 -23.49
C SER A 529 18.08 15.88 -24.17
N TYR A 530 18.60 14.91 -23.43
CA TYR A 530 19.70 14.05 -23.87
C TYR A 530 19.32 12.56 -23.80
N TYR A 531 20.00 11.76 -24.62
CA TYR A 531 20.05 10.30 -24.51
C TYR A 531 21.01 9.87 -23.39
N LYS A 532 20.87 8.65 -22.84
CA LYS A 532 21.84 8.07 -21.89
C LYS A 532 23.25 7.95 -22.46
N ASN A 533 23.41 7.97 -23.79
CA ASN A 533 24.71 8.04 -24.46
C ASN A 533 25.33 9.47 -24.50
N GLY A 534 24.59 10.51 -24.11
CA GLY A 534 25.03 11.92 -24.09
C GLY A 534 24.88 12.69 -25.41
N LYS A 535 24.22 12.12 -26.43
CA LYS A 535 23.76 12.89 -27.59
C LYS A 535 22.46 13.62 -27.28
N ILE A 536 22.21 14.74 -27.95
CA ILE A 536 20.94 15.45 -27.87
C ILE A 536 19.82 14.53 -28.39
N LYS A 537 18.68 14.55 -27.71
CA LYS A 537 17.43 13.83 -27.99
C LYS A 537 16.41 14.80 -28.58
N SER A 538 16.20 15.93 -27.91
CA SER A 538 15.39 17.06 -28.38
C SER A 538 16.03 18.40 -28.01
N ASP A 539 15.76 19.40 -28.83
CA ASP A 539 16.10 20.81 -28.64
C ASP A 539 14.80 21.60 -28.88
N ILE A 540 14.24 22.22 -27.84
CA ILE A 540 12.93 22.87 -27.86
C ILE A 540 13.08 24.33 -27.42
N THR A 541 12.57 25.27 -28.22
CA THR A 541 12.55 26.70 -27.90
C THR A 541 11.15 27.14 -27.48
N TYR A 542 11.09 28.08 -26.53
CA TYR A 542 9.85 28.55 -25.90
C TYR A 542 9.66 30.04 -26.14
N GLY A 543 8.40 30.46 -26.28
CA GLY A 543 7.99 31.84 -26.48
C GLY A 543 7.86 32.57 -25.14
N THR A 544 6.61 32.83 -24.73
CA THR A 544 6.33 33.43 -23.40
C THR A 544 6.03 32.38 -22.33
N TYR A 545 5.32 31.30 -22.71
CA TYR A 545 4.94 30.18 -21.87
C TYR A 545 4.98 28.86 -22.67
N ASP A 546 4.41 28.87 -23.87
CA ASP A 546 4.32 27.72 -24.76
C ASP A 546 5.61 27.45 -25.56
N PRO A 547 5.87 26.20 -25.98
CA PRO A 547 6.90 25.88 -26.96
C PRO A 547 6.55 26.47 -28.33
N GLU A 548 7.55 26.96 -29.06
CA GLU A 548 7.41 27.48 -30.42
C GLU A 548 7.93 26.51 -31.47
N MET A 549 9.12 25.94 -31.25
CA MET A 549 9.81 25.07 -32.21
C MET A 549 10.56 23.95 -31.50
N GLY A 550 10.43 22.72 -32.00
CA GLY A 550 11.19 21.54 -31.55
C GLY A 550 12.00 20.90 -32.68
N ILE A 551 13.26 20.59 -32.40
CA ILE A 551 14.17 19.84 -33.28
C ILE A 551 14.48 18.49 -32.61
N PHE A 552 14.26 17.39 -33.34
CA PHE A 552 14.40 16.04 -32.81
C PHE A 552 15.55 15.29 -33.48
N TYR A 553 16.29 14.52 -32.69
CA TYR A 553 17.50 13.82 -33.08
C TYR A 553 17.36 12.33 -32.74
N ASN A 554 18.10 11.47 -33.44
CA ASN A 554 18.28 10.07 -33.02
C ASN A 554 19.53 9.89 -32.14
N GLU A 555 19.68 8.72 -31.53
CA GLU A 555 20.82 8.35 -30.68
C GLU A 555 22.21 8.57 -31.32
N LYS A 556 22.29 8.62 -32.66
CA LYS A 556 23.54 8.86 -33.40
C LYS A 556 23.86 10.36 -33.54
N GLY A 557 23.02 11.24 -32.98
CA GLY A 557 23.11 12.69 -33.07
C GLY A 557 22.67 13.27 -34.42
N LYS A 558 22.01 12.49 -35.28
CA LYS A 558 21.48 13.01 -36.55
C LYS A 558 20.08 13.58 -36.31
N LYS A 559 19.83 14.83 -36.71
CA LYS A 559 18.49 15.42 -36.82
C LYS A 559 17.59 14.51 -37.66
N ILE A 560 16.46 14.09 -37.09
CA ILE A 560 15.43 13.27 -37.74
C ILE A 560 14.16 14.06 -38.05
N SER A 561 13.85 15.12 -37.29
CA SER A 561 12.62 15.90 -37.50
C SER A 561 12.73 17.33 -36.97
N GLU A 562 11.73 18.11 -37.35
CA GLU A 562 11.36 19.41 -36.82
C GLU A 562 9.84 19.48 -36.64
N TYR A 563 9.38 20.24 -35.66
CA TYR A 563 7.97 20.52 -35.40
C TYR A 563 7.78 21.98 -35.00
N ASP A 564 6.95 22.68 -35.76
CA ASP A 564 6.47 24.03 -35.47
C ASP A 564 5.20 23.89 -34.61
N TYR A 565 5.30 24.23 -33.33
CA TYR A 565 4.20 24.07 -32.37
C TYR A 565 3.09 25.10 -32.63
N VAL A 566 3.45 26.31 -33.07
CA VAL A 566 2.50 27.42 -33.33
C VAL A 566 1.63 27.13 -34.55
N LYS A 567 2.22 26.57 -35.63
CA LYS A 567 1.49 26.18 -36.86
C LYS A 567 1.01 24.73 -36.83
N GLN A 568 1.37 23.97 -35.79
CA GLN A 568 1.13 22.53 -35.66
C GLN A 568 1.50 21.78 -36.96
N ASN A 569 2.79 21.85 -37.32
CA ASN A 569 3.28 21.41 -38.63
C ASN A 569 4.68 20.78 -38.52
N GLY A 570 4.85 19.58 -39.09
CA GLY A 570 6.08 18.79 -39.03
C GLY A 570 5.83 17.41 -38.44
N THR A 571 6.84 16.80 -37.80
CA THR A 571 6.66 15.55 -37.04
C THR A 571 7.21 15.70 -35.62
N LEU A 572 6.30 15.67 -34.65
CA LEU A 572 6.57 15.64 -33.22
C LEU A 572 7.02 14.23 -32.80
N TYR A 573 8.02 14.17 -31.90
CA TYR A 573 8.45 12.96 -31.21
C TYR A 573 8.29 13.19 -29.70
N THR A 574 7.68 12.23 -29.01
CA THR A 574 7.62 12.19 -27.54
C THR A 574 8.36 10.96 -27.02
N PHE A 575 8.80 11.01 -25.76
CA PHE A 575 9.61 9.98 -25.13
C PHE A 575 9.06 9.68 -23.73
N PHE A 576 9.16 8.43 -23.30
CA PHE A 576 8.76 8.08 -21.94
C PHE A 576 9.69 8.71 -20.90
N GLU A 577 9.13 9.18 -19.79
CA GLU A 577 9.87 9.78 -18.68
C GLU A 577 10.98 8.85 -18.16
N GLY A 578 12.18 9.40 -17.92
CA GLY A 578 13.36 8.64 -17.49
C GLY A 578 13.96 7.68 -18.54
N SER A 579 13.46 7.68 -19.79
CA SER A 579 13.92 6.78 -20.84
C SER A 579 14.35 7.44 -22.15
N ASP A 580 14.98 6.61 -22.97
CA ASP A 580 15.41 6.92 -24.33
C ASP A 580 14.39 6.43 -25.38
N ASP A 581 13.43 5.61 -24.95
CA ASP A 581 12.36 5.03 -25.76
C ASP A 581 11.31 6.08 -26.17
N ILE A 582 10.86 5.96 -27.43
CA ILE A 582 9.83 6.82 -28.02
C ILE A 582 8.45 6.39 -27.51
N GLN A 583 7.63 7.35 -27.08
CA GLN A 583 6.24 7.16 -26.69
C GLN A 583 5.29 7.41 -27.87
N SER A 584 5.48 8.49 -28.62
CA SER A 584 4.73 8.76 -29.85
C SER A 584 5.57 9.37 -30.96
N ILE A 585 5.15 9.11 -32.21
CA ILE A 585 5.58 9.82 -33.41
C ILE A 585 4.33 10.34 -34.10
N GLN A 586 4.11 11.65 -34.12
CA GLN A 586 2.89 12.27 -34.68
C GLN A 586 3.26 13.30 -35.76
N LYS A 587 2.68 13.16 -36.95
CA LYS A 587 2.93 14.04 -38.10
C LYS A 587 1.72 14.89 -38.40
N TYR A 588 1.90 16.21 -38.36
CA TYR A 588 0.85 17.19 -38.61
C TYR A 588 1.16 18.05 -39.85
N ALA A 589 0.12 18.57 -40.48
CA ALA A 589 0.21 19.70 -41.40
C ALA A 589 -0.91 20.69 -41.09
N ASN A 590 -0.54 21.93 -40.75
CA ASN A 590 -1.46 23.02 -40.41
C ASN A 590 -2.56 22.60 -39.40
N GLY A 591 -2.18 21.94 -38.31
CA GLY A 591 -3.10 21.44 -37.26
C GLY A 591 -3.78 20.11 -37.56
N LYS A 592 -3.84 19.64 -38.82
CA LYS A 592 -4.38 18.31 -39.11
C LYS A 592 -3.34 17.22 -38.84
N LEU A 593 -3.64 16.30 -37.93
CA LEU A 593 -2.90 15.04 -37.75
C LEU A 593 -3.07 14.18 -39.01
N LEU A 594 -1.95 13.75 -39.60
CA LEU A 594 -1.92 12.96 -40.85
C LEU A 594 -1.42 11.53 -40.62
N TYR A 595 -0.50 11.34 -39.67
CA TYR A 595 0.04 10.04 -39.30
C TYR A 595 0.40 10.00 -37.83
N GLU A 596 0.20 8.86 -37.18
CA GLU A 596 0.55 8.59 -35.79
C GLU A 596 1.18 7.21 -35.62
N LYS A 597 2.08 7.09 -34.65
CA LYS A 597 2.56 5.81 -34.10
C LYS A 597 2.63 5.91 -32.59
N LEU A 598 1.90 5.07 -31.85
CA LEU A 598 1.87 5.07 -30.38
C LEU A 598 2.48 3.82 -29.76
N TYR A 599 3.25 4.04 -28.71
CA TYR A 599 3.77 3.03 -27.81
C TYR A 599 3.14 3.20 -26.43
N THR A 600 2.98 2.11 -25.68
CA THR A 600 2.57 2.16 -24.27
C THR A 600 3.44 1.26 -23.40
N LEU A 601 3.34 1.41 -22.08
CA LEU A 601 3.94 0.51 -21.10
C LEU A 601 3.36 -0.91 -21.28
N ASN A 602 4.25 -1.89 -21.41
CA ASN A 602 3.83 -3.28 -21.37
C ASN A 602 3.79 -3.76 -19.91
N PHE A 603 2.61 -3.75 -19.29
CA PHE A 603 2.43 -4.16 -17.89
C PHE A 603 2.77 -5.64 -17.62
N SER A 604 2.81 -6.50 -18.64
CA SER A 604 3.31 -7.88 -18.53
C SER A 604 4.83 -8.03 -18.76
N ALA A 605 5.56 -6.92 -18.95
CA ALA A 605 6.99 -6.95 -19.19
C ALA A 605 7.79 -7.38 -17.95
N THR A 606 8.38 -8.56 -18.03
CA THR A 606 9.46 -8.97 -17.11
C THR A 606 10.70 -8.09 -17.29
N ALA A 607 11.56 -8.01 -16.27
CA ALA A 607 12.73 -7.10 -16.24
C ALA A 607 13.74 -7.26 -17.40
N ASN A 608 13.67 -8.37 -18.16
CA ASN A 608 14.55 -8.66 -19.31
C ASN A 608 13.81 -8.57 -20.67
N SER A 609 12.65 -7.91 -20.73
CA SER A 609 11.83 -7.74 -21.93
C SER A 609 11.57 -6.27 -22.27
N ASN A 610 11.10 -5.98 -23.49
CA ASN A 610 10.82 -4.60 -23.91
C ASN A 610 9.74 -3.98 -23.02
N LYS A 611 10.14 -3.02 -22.19
CA LYS A 611 9.27 -2.25 -21.28
C LYS A 611 8.12 -1.53 -21.99
N TYR A 612 8.31 -1.23 -23.27
CA TYR A 612 7.36 -0.48 -24.10
C TYR A 612 7.01 -1.26 -25.37
N GLN A 613 5.74 -1.24 -25.76
CA GLN A 613 5.22 -1.95 -26.92
C GLN A 613 4.44 -1.02 -27.85
N LEU A 614 4.58 -1.25 -29.16
CA LEU A 614 3.76 -0.60 -30.20
C LEU A 614 2.30 -1.07 -30.06
N ILE A 615 1.35 -0.14 -30.07
CA ILE A 615 -0.10 -0.43 -30.00
C ILE A 615 -0.86 0.06 -31.24
N SER A 616 -0.44 1.16 -31.87
CA SER A 616 -1.06 1.67 -33.10
C SER A 616 -0.04 2.28 -34.06
N GLU A 617 -0.32 2.15 -35.36
CA GLU A 617 0.37 2.85 -36.45
C GLU A 617 -0.66 3.24 -37.51
N ILE A 618 -0.93 4.54 -37.67
CA ILE A 618 -2.10 5.07 -38.37
C ILE A 618 -1.68 6.09 -39.44
N ASP A 619 -2.07 5.88 -40.69
CA ASP A 619 -2.17 6.92 -41.72
C ASP A 619 -3.64 7.32 -41.86
N TYR A 620 -4.01 8.49 -41.34
CA TYR A 620 -5.39 8.97 -41.27
C TYR A 620 -6.03 9.26 -42.64
N ASN A 621 -5.24 9.13 -43.72
CA ASN A 621 -5.68 9.28 -45.12
C ASN A 621 -5.81 7.92 -45.84
N LYS A 622 -5.55 6.80 -45.15
CA LYS A 622 -5.61 5.44 -45.71
C LYS A 622 -6.13 4.41 -44.72
N SER A 623 -5.35 4.14 -43.67
CA SER A 623 -5.54 2.98 -42.80
C SER A 623 -4.66 3.04 -41.55
N GLY A 624 -5.15 2.47 -40.45
CA GLY A 624 -4.36 2.18 -39.25
C GLY A 624 -4.26 0.68 -38.97
N VAL A 625 -3.15 0.27 -38.39
CA VAL A 625 -2.88 -1.08 -37.88
C VAL A 625 -2.76 -1.00 -36.37
N PHE A 626 -3.45 -1.90 -35.67
CA PHE A 626 -3.41 -2.01 -34.21
C PHE A 626 -2.75 -3.32 -33.80
N TYR A 627 -1.99 -3.29 -32.71
CA TYR A 627 -1.05 -4.34 -32.34
C TYR A 627 -1.32 -4.91 -30.93
N GLN A 628 -1.06 -6.21 -30.77
CA GLN A 628 -1.01 -6.89 -29.48
C GLN A 628 0.25 -7.77 -29.45
N ASP A 629 1.03 -7.71 -28.36
CA ASP A 629 2.28 -8.46 -28.17
C ASP A 629 3.27 -8.30 -29.37
N GLY A 630 3.30 -7.10 -29.95
CA GLY A 630 4.10 -6.75 -31.13
C GLY A 630 3.60 -7.29 -32.48
N LYS A 631 2.46 -7.98 -32.52
CA LYS A 631 1.84 -8.53 -33.74
C LYS A 631 0.66 -7.68 -34.20
N PRO A 632 0.44 -7.46 -35.50
CA PRO A 632 -0.80 -6.88 -36.01
C PRO A 632 -2.00 -7.73 -35.57
N LEU A 633 -2.97 -7.09 -34.91
CA LEU A 633 -4.22 -7.69 -34.45
C LEU A 633 -5.40 -7.24 -35.33
N TYR A 634 -5.51 -5.93 -35.58
CA TYR A 634 -6.56 -5.33 -36.40
C TYR A 634 -5.99 -4.40 -37.47
N THR A 635 -6.78 -4.16 -38.51
CA THR A 635 -6.53 -3.10 -39.51
C THR A 635 -7.85 -2.40 -39.79
N THR A 636 -7.81 -1.07 -39.84
CA THR A 636 -8.98 -0.21 -40.02
C THR A 636 -8.72 0.77 -41.16
N GLN A 637 -9.68 0.89 -42.08
CA GLN A 637 -9.68 1.91 -43.12
C GLN A 637 -10.05 3.26 -42.52
N TYR A 638 -9.35 4.32 -42.91
CA TYR A 638 -9.65 5.70 -42.51
C TYR A 638 -10.10 6.51 -43.72
N LYS A 639 -11.09 7.39 -43.52
CA LYS A 639 -11.59 8.29 -44.55
C LYS A 639 -11.73 9.70 -43.96
N ASP A 640 -11.19 10.69 -44.69
CA ASP A 640 -11.19 12.12 -44.36
C ASP A 640 -10.56 12.51 -42.99
N GLY A 641 -10.06 11.53 -42.22
CA GLY A 641 -9.49 11.67 -40.89
C GLY A 641 -10.15 10.77 -39.83
N ALA A 642 -11.31 10.18 -40.12
CA ALA A 642 -12.07 9.34 -39.20
C ALA A 642 -11.95 7.83 -39.54
N PRO A 643 -12.13 6.92 -38.56
CA PRO A 643 -12.32 5.50 -38.82
C PRO A 643 -13.52 5.25 -39.73
N TYR A 644 -13.39 4.36 -40.71
CA TYR A 644 -14.44 4.06 -41.69
C TYR A 644 -14.91 2.61 -41.64
N ASN A 645 -13.99 1.65 -41.69
CA ASN A 645 -14.30 0.21 -41.60
C ASN A 645 -13.18 -0.52 -40.81
N GLY A 646 -13.53 -1.22 -39.74
CA GLY A 646 -12.62 -2.05 -38.95
C GLY A 646 -12.66 -1.76 -37.44
N LYS A 647 -11.75 -2.41 -36.68
CA LYS A 647 -11.61 -2.20 -35.23
C LYS A 647 -10.50 -1.21 -34.86
N VAL A 648 -10.81 -0.28 -33.97
CA VAL A 648 -9.87 0.72 -33.42
C VAL A 648 -9.58 0.36 -31.97
N ILE A 649 -8.31 0.45 -31.56
CA ILE A 649 -7.93 0.32 -30.14
C ILE A 649 -7.51 1.70 -29.62
N THR A 650 -8.17 2.16 -28.56
CA THR A 650 -7.78 3.31 -27.74
C THR A 650 -7.32 2.83 -26.36
N THR A 651 -6.61 3.69 -25.63
CA THR A 651 -6.19 3.44 -24.24
C THR A 651 -6.07 4.76 -23.50
N ASP A 652 -6.36 4.75 -22.21
CA ASP A 652 -6.04 5.86 -21.29
C ASP A 652 -4.54 5.94 -20.92
N GLY A 653 -3.75 4.95 -21.36
CA GLY A 653 -2.31 4.85 -21.15
C GLY A 653 -1.90 4.06 -19.90
N TYR A 654 -2.82 3.73 -18.99
CA TYR A 654 -2.49 3.19 -17.66
C TYR A 654 -3.43 2.07 -17.15
N TYR A 655 -4.73 2.18 -17.37
CA TYR A 655 -5.76 1.38 -16.69
C TYR A 655 -6.64 0.57 -17.64
N SER A 656 -6.88 1.02 -18.88
CA SER A 656 -7.77 0.32 -19.81
C SER A 656 -7.35 0.35 -21.29
N TYR A 657 -7.88 -0.61 -22.04
CA TYR A 657 -7.95 -0.61 -23.50
C TYR A 657 -9.42 -0.65 -23.91
N GLN A 658 -9.85 0.22 -24.82
CA GLN A 658 -11.17 0.19 -25.44
C GLN A 658 -11.03 -0.20 -26.90
N ILE A 659 -11.84 -1.16 -27.34
CA ILE A 659 -11.86 -1.70 -28.70
C ILE A 659 -13.19 -1.30 -29.33
N ASP A 660 -13.17 -0.28 -30.18
CA ASP A 660 -14.32 0.15 -30.99
C ASP A 660 -14.40 -0.63 -32.30
N ASN A 661 -15.62 -0.83 -32.83
CA ASN A 661 -15.86 -1.41 -34.16
C ASN A 661 -16.65 -0.45 -35.05
N TYR A 662 -16.13 -0.17 -36.24
CA TYR A 662 -16.71 0.77 -37.22
C TYR A 662 -17.12 0.07 -38.51
N ALA A 663 -18.27 0.47 -39.06
CA ALA A 663 -18.72 0.12 -40.39
C ALA A 663 -19.29 1.36 -41.10
N ASN A 664 -18.85 1.62 -42.33
CA ASN A 664 -19.23 2.78 -43.15
C ASN A 664 -19.11 4.16 -42.46
N GLY A 665 -18.25 4.30 -41.45
CA GLY A 665 -18.01 5.55 -40.71
C GLY A 665 -18.81 5.74 -39.41
N ILE A 666 -19.63 4.76 -39.01
CA ILE A 666 -20.40 4.76 -37.75
C ILE A 666 -19.97 3.59 -36.86
N LYS A 667 -20.15 3.72 -35.54
CA LYS A 667 -19.97 2.60 -34.59
C LYS A 667 -21.05 1.56 -34.83
N GLN A 668 -20.68 0.28 -34.89
CA GLN A 668 -21.60 -0.81 -35.21
C GLN A 668 -21.14 -2.12 -34.58
N GLY A 669 -22.05 -2.83 -33.91
CA GLY A 669 -21.77 -4.07 -33.19
C GLY A 669 -21.03 -3.82 -31.87
N GLU A 670 -20.16 -4.77 -31.51
CA GLU A 670 -19.51 -4.82 -30.20
C GLU A 670 -18.34 -3.83 -30.07
N GLN A 671 -18.46 -2.95 -29.06
CA GLN A 671 -17.36 -2.28 -28.37
C GLN A 671 -17.02 -3.06 -27.09
N LEU A 672 -15.73 -3.15 -26.75
CA LEU A 672 -15.25 -3.86 -25.55
C LEU A 672 -14.20 -3.04 -24.81
N THR A 673 -14.38 -2.85 -23.50
CA THR A 673 -13.41 -2.21 -22.59
C THR A 673 -12.77 -3.27 -21.72
N LEU A 674 -11.44 -3.33 -21.73
CA LEU A 674 -10.63 -4.31 -21.00
C LEU A 674 -9.68 -3.61 -20.02
N ASP A 675 -9.41 -4.24 -18.88
CA ASP A 675 -8.35 -3.83 -17.96
C ASP A 675 -6.96 -3.91 -18.63
N ALA A 676 -6.10 -2.91 -18.39
CA ALA A 676 -4.81 -2.81 -19.05
C ALA A 676 -3.78 -3.85 -18.58
N SER A 677 -3.94 -4.38 -17.37
CA SER A 677 -3.06 -5.36 -16.74
C SER A 677 -3.57 -6.80 -16.90
N THR A 678 -4.81 -7.09 -16.52
CA THR A 678 -5.39 -8.46 -16.50
C THR A 678 -5.97 -8.88 -17.85
N LYS A 679 -6.37 -7.91 -18.69
CA LYS A 679 -7.17 -8.10 -19.91
C LYS A 679 -8.59 -8.64 -19.67
N GLU A 680 -9.07 -8.64 -18.43
CA GLU A 680 -10.46 -8.94 -18.12
C GLU A 680 -11.39 -7.83 -18.66
N PRO A 681 -12.63 -8.15 -19.06
CA PRO A 681 -13.59 -7.14 -19.43
C PRO A 681 -13.99 -6.29 -18.23
N ILE A 682 -14.09 -4.99 -18.45
CA ILE A 682 -14.68 -4.00 -17.53
C ILE A 682 -16.12 -3.70 -18.00
N SER A 683 -16.29 -3.48 -19.30
CA SER A 683 -17.59 -3.27 -19.93
C SER A 683 -17.63 -3.74 -21.38
N LYS A 684 -18.82 -4.04 -21.87
CA LYS A 684 -19.13 -4.36 -23.25
C LYS A 684 -20.36 -3.55 -23.68
N SER A 685 -20.31 -2.92 -24.84
CA SER A 685 -21.42 -2.14 -25.38
C SER A 685 -21.74 -2.57 -26.81
N ILE A 686 -23.03 -2.57 -27.17
CA ILE A 686 -23.53 -2.91 -28.50
C ILE A 686 -24.09 -1.64 -29.14
N TYR A 687 -23.57 -1.30 -30.32
CA TYR A 687 -24.04 -0.18 -31.13
C TYR A 687 -24.82 -0.66 -32.36
N GLU A 688 -25.97 -0.04 -32.65
CA GLU A 688 -26.75 -0.30 -33.84
C GLU A 688 -27.03 1.02 -34.59
N ASN A 689 -26.64 1.07 -35.87
CA ASN A 689 -26.73 2.26 -36.72
C ASN A 689 -26.04 3.52 -36.15
N GLY A 690 -25.05 3.35 -35.27
CA GLY A 690 -24.30 4.42 -34.61
C GLY A 690 -24.76 4.74 -33.19
N MET A 691 -25.97 4.34 -32.80
CA MET A 691 -26.56 4.54 -31.46
C MET A 691 -26.22 3.38 -30.53
N LEU A 692 -26.13 3.64 -29.24
CA LEU A 692 -26.01 2.62 -28.20
C LEU A 692 -27.36 1.89 -28.03
N ALA A 693 -27.32 0.55 -27.99
CA ALA A 693 -28.50 -0.30 -27.83
C ALA A 693 -28.45 -1.16 -26.55
N GLU A 694 -27.26 -1.57 -26.12
CA GLU A 694 -27.06 -2.37 -24.90
C GLU A 694 -25.69 -2.11 -24.28
N THR A 695 -25.60 -2.09 -22.95
CA THR A 695 -24.32 -2.15 -22.20
C THR A 695 -24.37 -3.26 -21.16
N THR A 696 -23.25 -3.95 -20.96
CA THR A 696 -23.01 -4.94 -19.90
C THR A 696 -21.73 -4.53 -19.14
N THR A 697 -21.76 -4.55 -17.82
CA THR A 697 -20.60 -4.28 -16.95
C THR A 697 -20.13 -5.56 -16.25
N TYR A 698 -18.87 -5.58 -15.84
CA TYR A 698 -18.24 -6.74 -15.22
C TYR A 698 -17.48 -6.36 -13.94
N LYS A 699 -17.45 -7.27 -12.96
CA LYS A 699 -16.72 -7.18 -11.69
C LYS A 699 -15.98 -8.50 -11.50
N ASN A 700 -14.65 -8.48 -11.47
CA ASN A 700 -13.79 -9.67 -11.40
C ASN A 700 -14.13 -10.73 -12.49
N GLY A 701 -14.27 -10.28 -13.74
CA GLY A 701 -14.65 -11.12 -14.89
C GLY A 701 -16.11 -11.59 -14.96
N ILE A 702 -16.90 -11.42 -13.89
CA ILE A 702 -18.31 -11.84 -13.81
C ILE A 702 -19.23 -10.66 -14.17
N ILE A 703 -20.34 -10.91 -14.86
CA ILE A 703 -21.32 -9.86 -15.19
C ILE A 703 -21.90 -9.27 -13.90
N ALA A 704 -21.90 -7.94 -13.79
CA ALA A 704 -22.43 -7.20 -12.64
C ALA A 704 -23.75 -6.49 -12.96
N THR A 705 -23.82 -5.77 -14.09
CA THR A 705 -25.07 -5.15 -14.57
C THR A 705 -25.24 -5.27 -16.09
N LYS A 706 -26.47 -5.14 -16.56
CA LYS A 706 -26.83 -5.04 -17.99
C LYS A 706 -27.94 -4.02 -18.17
N ALA A 707 -27.84 -3.15 -19.18
CA ALA A 707 -28.79 -2.07 -19.44
C ALA A 707 -29.13 -1.96 -20.93
N GLN A 708 -30.40 -1.64 -21.25
CA GLN A 708 -30.91 -1.41 -22.60
C GLN A 708 -31.08 0.07 -22.91
N TYR A 709 -30.87 0.45 -24.17
CA TYR A 709 -30.85 1.85 -24.62
C TYR A 709 -31.71 2.07 -25.87
N VAL A 710 -32.30 3.26 -25.97
CA VAL A 710 -33.00 3.79 -27.15
C VAL A 710 -32.65 5.27 -27.27
N ASP A 711 -32.29 5.73 -28.48
CA ASP A 711 -31.84 7.11 -28.75
C ASP A 711 -30.73 7.58 -27.76
N ASP A 712 -29.78 6.68 -27.47
CA ASP A 712 -28.67 6.81 -26.51
C ASP A 712 -29.06 6.97 -25.01
N LEU A 713 -30.35 6.97 -24.66
CA LEU A 713 -30.87 6.99 -23.27
C LEU A 713 -31.20 5.57 -22.77
N ILE A 714 -31.07 5.30 -21.47
CA ILE A 714 -31.50 4.02 -20.88
C ILE A 714 -33.03 3.92 -20.96
N ASN A 715 -33.53 2.96 -21.72
CA ASN A 715 -34.95 2.73 -21.95
C ASN A 715 -35.18 1.23 -22.20
N GLY A 716 -35.99 0.58 -21.36
CA GLY A 716 -36.04 -0.88 -21.25
C GLY A 716 -35.45 -1.38 -19.93
N ASP A 717 -34.99 -2.63 -19.86
CA ASP A 717 -34.57 -3.25 -18.60
C ASP A 717 -33.11 -2.95 -18.23
N TYR A 718 -32.92 -2.57 -16.97
CA TYR A 718 -31.65 -2.56 -16.25
C TYR A 718 -31.64 -3.73 -15.26
N ILE A 719 -30.69 -4.65 -15.41
CA ILE A 719 -30.60 -5.92 -14.68
C ILE A 719 -29.33 -5.93 -13.83
N PHE A 720 -29.43 -6.44 -12.60
CA PHE A 720 -28.33 -6.59 -11.64
C PHE A 720 -28.08 -8.08 -11.36
N TYR A 721 -26.81 -8.44 -11.24
CA TYR A 721 -26.34 -9.81 -11.06
C TYR A 721 -25.48 -9.94 -9.80
N ASN A 722 -25.50 -11.11 -9.16
CA ASN A 722 -24.63 -11.40 -8.02
C ASN A 722 -23.21 -11.82 -8.44
N SER A 723 -22.35 -12.03 -7.45
CA SER A 723 -21.01 -12.62 -7.57
C SER A 723 -20.92 -14.02 -8.22
N LYS A 724 -22.01 -14.62 -8.69
CA LYS A 724 -22.05 -15.86 -9.48
C LYS A 724 -22.57 -15.66 -10.91
N GLY A 725 -22.98 -14.44 -11.28
CA GLY A 725 -23.60 -14.12 -12.56
C GLY A 725 -25.09 -14.48 -12.65
N GLU A 726 -25.76 -14.70 -11.51
CA GLU A 726 -27.21 -14.96 -11.44
C GLU A 726 -27.98 -13.63 -11.33
N GLU A 727 -29.07 -13.45 -12.08
CA GLU A 727 -29.93 -12.27 -11.99
C GLU A 727 -30.59 -12.20 -10.60
N ILE A 728 -30.30 -11.14 -9.84
CA ILE A 728 -30.86 -10.91 -8.50
C ILE A 728 -31.96 -9.85 -8.49
N SER A 729 -31.94 -8.89 -9.41
CA SER A 729 -32.94 -7.82 -9.46
C SER A 729 -32.96 -7.09 -10.82
N ARG A 730 -34.01 -6.31 -11.05
CA ARG A 730 -34.31 -5.64 -12.32
C ARG A 730 -35.16 -4.38 -12.11
N VAL A 731 -34.77 -3.29 -12.75
CA VAL A 731 -35.57 -2.06 -12.88
C VAL A 731 -35.78 -1.78 -14.37
N THR A 732 -37.03 -1.62 -14.80
CA THR A 732 -37.34 -1.06 -16.11
C THR A 732 -37.21 0.47 -16.05
N TYR A 733 -36.39 1.03 -16.92
CA TYR A 733 -36.12 2.45 -17.10
C TYR A 733 -36.90 3.03 -18.28
N LYS A 734 -37.10 4.35 -18.28
CA LYS A 734 -37.58 5.15 -19.40
C LYS A 734 -36.83 6.47 -19.41
N ASP A 735 -36.17 6.78 -20.52
CA ASP A 735 -35.51 8.07 -20.76
C ASP A 735 -34.58 8.46 -19.58
N ASP A 736 -33.66 7.52 -19.24
CA ASP A 736 -32.75 7.54 -18.08
C ASP A 736 -33.40 7.50 -16.68
N LEU A 737 -34.72 7.55 -16.55
CA LEU A 737 -35.42 7.52 -15.27
C LEU A 737 -35.88 6.10 -14.87
N PRO A 738 -35.61 5.63 -13.63
CA PRO A 738 -36.06 4.32 -13.14
C PRO A 738 -37.59 4.31 -12.96
N PHE A 739 -38.30 3.50 -13.75
CA PHE A 739 -39.76 3.54 -13.82
C PHE A 739 -40.45 2.52 -12.92
N ASN A 740 -40.09 1.24 -13.03
CA ASN A 740 -40.73 0.14 -12.27
C ASN A 740 -39.71 -0.94 -11.92
N GLY A 741 -39.81 -1.54 -10.74
CA GLY A 741 -39.04 -2.73 -10.36
C GLY A 741 -38.18 -2.51 -9.12
N GLN A 742 -37.06 -3.21 -9.03
CA GLN A 742 -36.19 -3.22 -7.87
C GLN A 742 -34.72 -3.37 -8.28
N ALA A 743 -33.85 -2.54 -7.71
CA ALA A 743 -32.40 -2.65 -7.78
C ALA A 743 -31.88 -3.22 -6.45
N ILE A 744 -30.94 -4.16 -6.53
CA ILE A 744 -30.19 -4.73 -5.40
C ILE A 744 -28.70 -4.59 -5.75
N ILE A 745 -27.93 -3.99 -4.85
CA ILE A 745 -26.53 -3.62 -5.07
C ILE A 745 -25.68 -4.14 -3.91
N GLU A 746 -24.69 -4.99 -4.23
CA GLU A 746 -23.65 -5.48 -3.30
C GLU A 746 -22.54 -4.42 -3.18
N GLU A 747 -22.63 -3.57 -2.15
CA GLU A 747 -21.70 -2.45 -1.90
C GLU A 747 -20.36 -2.92 -1.29
N SER A 748 -20.39 -3.96 -0.46
CA SER A 748 -19.21 -4.65 0.08
C SER A 748 -19.55 -6.10 0.42
N GLU A 749 -18.57 -6.91 0.83
CA GLU A 749 -18.77 -8.32 1.22
C GLU A 749 -19.87 -8.53 2.29
N ASN A 750 -20.16 -7.49 3.09
CA ASN A 750 -21.19 -7.51 4.12
C ASN A 750 -22.20 -6.35 4.00
N SER A 751 -22.24 -5.59 2.90
CA SER A 751 -23.21 -4.49 2.70
C SER A 751 -24.05 -4.70 1.45
N THR A 752 -25.36 -4.58 1.57
CA THR A 752 -26.29 -4.64 0.44
C THR A 752 -27.39 -3.60 0.56
N SER A 753 -27.59 -2.80 -0.48
CA SER A 753 -28.73 -1.89 -0.60
C SER A 753 -29.76 -2.39 -1.61
N LYS A 754 -31.02 -2.07 -1.36
CA LYS A 754 -32.20 -2.56 -2.07
C LYS A 754 -33.20 -1.41 -2.25
N THR A 755 -33.46 -1.04 -3.50
CA THR A 755 -34.21 0.16 -3.88
C THR A 755 -35.34 -0.20 -4.85
N THR A 756 -36.57 0.24 -4.58
CA THR A 756 -37.80 -0.20 -5.27
C THR A 756 -38.50 1.00 -5.90
N TYR A 757 -38.88 0.88 -7.17
CA TYR A 757 -39.51 1.94 -7.95
C TYR A 757 -40.89 1.50 -8.46
N GLN A 758 -41.84 2.43 -8.45
CA GLN A 758 -43.15 2.27 -9.09
C GLN A 758 -43.57 3.56 -9.79
N ASN A 759 -43.98 3.46 -11.05
CA ASN A 759 -44.45 4.55 -11.92
C ASN A 759 -43.52 5.79 -11.98
N GLY A 760 -42.20 5.59 -11.90
CA GLY A 760 -41.20 6.67 -11.91
C GLY A 760 -40.84 7.24 -10.54
N GLN A 761 -41.42 6.70 -9.45
CA GLN A 761 -41.14 7.14 -8.08
C GLN A 761 -40.46 6.05 -7.27
N LEU A 762 -39.52 6.46 -6.41
CA LEU A 762 -39.00 5.63 -5.34
C LEU A 762 -40.13 5.32 -4.36
N THR A 763 -40.40 4.05 -4.06
CA THR A 763 -41.39 3.65 -3.05
C THR A 763 -40.75 3.15 -1.76
N GLU A 764 -39.63 2.42 -1.87
CA GLU A 764 -38.90 1.88 -0.72
C GLU A 764 -37.40 1.73 -1.04
N GLN A 765 -36.54 2.17 -0.13
CA GLN A 765 -35.11 1.89 -0.12
C GLN A 765 -34.74 1.26 1.23
N SER A 766 -33.82 0.31 1.24
CA SER A 766 -33.36 -0.37 2.45
C SER A 766 -31.89 -0.78 2.33
N THR A 767 -31.15 -0.73 3.43
CA THR A 767 -29.73 -1.10 3.49
C THR A 767 -29.51 -2.11 4.61
N PHE A 768 -28.74 -3.16 4.30
CA PHE A 768 -28.50 -4.31 5.16
C PHE A 768 -27.00 -4.49 5.42
N SER A 769 -26.66 -4.81 6.68
CA SER A 769 -25.36 -5.33 7.07
C SER A 769 -25.49 -6.85 7.26
N GLY A 770 -24.95 -7.61 6.32
CA GLY A 770 -25.30 -9.02 6.14
C GLY A 770 -26.82 -9.20 5.99
N ASN A 771 -27.45 -9.89 6.95
CA ASN A 771 -28.91 -10.08 7.00
C ASN A 771 -29.65 -9.06 7.90
N ILE A 772 -28.94 -8.11 8.52
CA ILE A 772 -29.50 -7.15 9.49
C ILE A 772 -29.92 -5.87 8.77
N LEU A 773 -31.19 -5.48 8.86
CA LEU A 773 -31.69 -4.22 8.32
C LEU A 773 -31.14 -3.04 9.16
N ILE A 774 -30.28 -2.21 8.57
CA ILE A 774 -29.67 -1.04 9.22
C ILE A 774 -30.49 0.22 8.96
N SER A 775 -31.05 0.38 7.76
CA SER A 775 -31.93 1.51 7.43
C SER A 775 -33.02 1.13 6.43
N LYS A 776 -34.17 1.82 6.53
CA LYS A 776 -35.30 1.75 5.60
C LYS A 776 -35.91 3.12 5.39
N LYS A 777 -35.98 3.55 4.14
CA LYS A 777 -36.66 4.76 3.65
C LYS A 777 -37.89 4.35 2.86
N THR A 778 -39.05 4.95 3.14
CA THR A 778 -40.35 4.58 2.54
C THR A 778 -41.08 5.84 2.09
N LEU A 779 -41.73 5.81 0.93
CA LEU A 779 -42.57 6.91 0.45
C LEU A 779 -43.80 7.09 1.36
N LEU A 780 -44.05 8.32 1.82
CA LEU A 780 -45.25 8.71 2.58
C LEU A 780 -46.31 9.34 1.68
N ASP A 781 -45.91 10.29 0.84
CA ASP A 781 -46.80 11.00 -0.09
C ASP A 781 -46.10 11.20 -1.44
N ALA A 782 -46.68 10.59 -2.47
CA ALA A 782 -46.27 10.64 -3.87
C ALA A 782 -46.36 12.03 -4.51
N ALA A 783 -47.30 12.87 -4.06
CA ALA A 783 -47.54 14.21 -4.61
C ALA A 783 -46.68 15.28 -3.92
N ALA A 784 -46.34 15.08 -2.65
CA ALA A 784 -45.45 15.95 -1.88
C ALA A 784 -43.97 15.49 -1.85
N LEU A 785 -43.62 14.47 -2.64
CA LEU A 785 -42.30 13.82 -2.67
C LEU A 785 -41.71 13.60 -1.27
N SER A 786 -42.54 13.10 -0.35
CA SER A 786 -42.18 12.96 1.05
C SER A 786 -41.92 11.51 1.45
N TYR A 787 -40.89 11.31 2.29
CA TYR A 787 -40.36 10.00 2.66
C TYR A 787 -40.15 9.93 4.16
N GLN A 788 -40.41 8.77 4.77
CA GLN A 788 -39.97 8.45 6.13
C GLN A 788 -38.73 7.58 6.08
N THR A 789 -37.65 8.05 6.70
CA THR A 789 -36.45 7.24 6.92
C THR A 789 -36.43 6.72 8.36
N THR A 790 -36.02 5.46 8.50
CA THR A 790 -35.98 4.69 9.74
C THR A 790 -34.62 4.02 9.80
N VAL A 791 -33.89 4.20 10.90
CA VAL A 791 -32.56 3.62 11.14
C VAL A 791 -32.64 2.74 12.38
N TYR A 792 -31.92 1.62 12.36
CA TYR A 792 -31.95 0.59 13.39
C TYR A 792 -30.57 0.42 14.06
N TYR A 793 -30.56 -0.23 15.21
CA TYR A 793 -29.37 -0.84 15.80
C TYR A 793 -29.21 -2.28 15.28
N ASP A 794 -28.02 -2.85 15.42
CA ASP A 794 -27.70 -4.24 15.03
C ASP A 794 -28.61 -5.28 15.72
N ASN A 795 -29.18 -4.93 16.89
CA ASN A 795 -30.16 -5.75 17.61
C ASN A 795 -31.61 -5.65 17.05
N GLY A 796 -31.79 -5.02 15.89
CA GLY A 796 -33.06 -4.85 15.18
C GLY A 796 -34.01 -3.79 15.75
N LYS A 797 -33.65 -3.10 16.84
CA LYS A 797 -34.49 -2.03 17.41
C LYS A 797 -34.32 -0.71 16.66
N LEU A 798 -35.38 0.09 16.68
CA LEU A 798 -35.36 1.46 16.21
C LEU A 798 -34.28 2.30 16.93
N LYS A 799 -33.46 3.00 16.15
CA LYS A 799 -32.38 3.91 16.56
C LYS A 799 -32.78 5.36 16.30
N MET A 800 -33.29 5.64 15.11
CA MET A 800 -33.79 6.96 14.72
C MET A 800 -34.91 6.83 13.69
N SER A 801 -35.86 7.76 13.68
CA SER A 801 -36.71 7.99 12.50
C SER A 801 -36.85 9.49 12.23
N TYR A 802 -36.93 9.85 10.95
CA TYR A 802 -37.10 11.20 10.46
C TYR A 802 -37.93 11.20 9.19
N SER A 803 -38.31 12.38 8.69
CA SER A 803 -38.96 12.52 7.39
C SER A 803 -38.25 13.56 6.53
N GLU A 804 -38.36 13.37 5.24
CA GLU A 804 -37.88 14.25 4.18
C GLU A 804 -39.07 14.69 3.32
N LYS A 805 -38.98 15.88 2.73
CA LYS A 805 -39.91 16.43 1.75
C LYS A 805 -39.11 17.24 0.73
N ASP A 806 -39.36 17.04 -0.56
CA ASP A 806 -38.65 17.72 -1.65
C ASP A 806 -37.10 17.63 -1.54
N GLY A 807 -36.59 16.53 -0.97
CA GLY A 807 -35.16 16.29 -0.73
C GLY A 807 -34.55 16.96 0.51
N MET A 808 -35.33 17.70 1.30
CA MET A 808 -34.90 18.33 2.56
C MET A 808 -35.53 17.63 3.76
N LEU A 809 -34.84 17.63 4.91
CA LEU A 809 -35.43 17.17 6.17
C LEU A 809 -36.65 18.06 6.52
N HIS A 810 -37.79 17.43 6.81
CA HIS A 810 -39.03 18.15 7.12
C HIS A 810 -39.92 17.33 8.06
N GLY A 811 -40.49 17.97 9.08
CA GLY A 811 -41.28 17.32 10.11
C GLY A 811 -40.41 16.86 11.29
N LYS A 812 -40.80 15.76 11.93
CA LYS A 812 -40.25 15.35 13.23
C LYS A 812 -39.13 14.32 13.09
N VAL A 813 -37.99 14.59 13.74
CA VAL A 813 -36.89 13.65 13.98
C VAL A 813 -37.05 13.09 15.39
N THR A 814 -36.88 11.78 15.56
CA THR A 814 -36.96 11.11 16.87
C THR A 814 -35.82 10.09 17.02
N TYR A 815 -35.10 10.16 18.15
CA TYR A 815 -34.01 9.27 18.52
C TYR A 815 -34.39 8.35 19.68
N PHE A 816 -33.95 7.10 19.62
CA PHE A 816 -34.23 6.05 20.59
C PHE A 816 -32.93 5.32 20.96
N ASN A 817 -32.78 4.92 22.22
CA ASN A 817 -31.60 4.18 22.67
C ASN A 817 -31.70 2.65 22.45
N PRO A 818 -30.63 1.86 22.64
CA PRO A 818 -30.65 0.40 22.40
C PRO A 818 -31.64 -0.39 23.29
N LYS A 819 -32.22 0.25 24.31
CA LYS A 819 -33.29 -0.35 25.12
C LYS A 819 -34.67 -0.17 24.47
N GLY A 820 -34.84 0.85 23.62
CA GLY A 820 -36.07 1.19 22.88
C GLY A 820 -36.80 2.41 23.45
N LYS A 821 -36.17 3.16 24.37
CA LYS A 821 -36.73 4.37 24.97
C LYS A 821 -36.37 5.58 24.11
N LYS A 822 -37.34 6.47 23.83
CA LYS A 822 -37.07 7.77 23.21
C LYS A 822 -36.15 8.61 24.11
N GLU A 823 -35.10 9.18 23.54
CA GLU A 823 -34.18 10.09 24.24
C GLU A 823 -34.31 11.53 23.75
N TYR A 824 -34.23 11.72 22.43
CA TYR A 824 -34.26 13.05 21.81
C TYR A 824 -35.35 13.14 20.74
N GLU A 825 -35.82 14.36 20.51
CA GLU A 825 -36.79 14.68 19.48
C GLU A 825 -36.49 16.10 18.97
N ALA A 826 -36.67 16.32 17.67
CA ALA A 826 -36.59 17.64 17.05
C ALA A 826 -37.70 17.83 16.01
N ASP A 827 -38.08 19.07 15.81
CA ASP A 827 -38.93 19.51 14.72
C ASP A 827 -38.05 20.30 13.73
N ILE A 828 -38.11 19.91 12.46
CA ILE A 828 -37.35 20.51 11.36
C ILE A 828 -38.35 21.03 10.33
N THR A 829 -38.08 22.22 9.77
CA THR A 829 -38.88 22.83 8.72
C THR A 829 -37.96 23.23 7.58
N ASP A 830 -38.19 22.62 6.40
CA ASP A 830 -37.47 22.90 5.15
C ASP A 830 -35.94 22.90 5.32
N GLY A 831 -35.43 21.82 5.93
CA GLY A 831 -34.03 21.59 6.23
C GLY A 831 -33.50 22.26 7.49
N LYS A 832 -34.24 23.18 8.14
CA LYS A 832 -33.76 23.97 9.28
C LYS A 832 -34.35 23.48 10.62
N LEU A 833 -33.52 23.47 11.66
CA LEU A 833 -33.95 23.11 13.01
C LEU A 833 -34.93 24.17 13.57
N SER A 834 -36.16 23.77 13.85
CA SER A 834 -37.21 24.63 14.42
C SER A 834 -37.23 24.55 15.95
N SER A 835 -37.13 23.34 16.51
CA SER A 835 -37.05 23.11 17.97
C SER A 835 -36.51 21.71 18.30
N GLY A 836 -36.02 21.51 19.53
CA GLY A 836 -35.58 20.21 20.03
C GLY A 836 -34.11 19.88 19.72
N THR A 837 -33.72 18.61 19.85
CA THR A 837 -32.33 18.15 19.75
C THR A 837 -32.09 17.25 18.54
N VAL A 838 -31.08 17.58 17.74
CA VAL A 838 -30.66 16.87 16.53
C VAL A 838 -29.15 16.65 16.55
N TRP A 839 -28.69 15.60 15.86
CA TRP A 839 -27.27 15.29 15.66
C TRP A 839 -26.97 15.29 14.16
N VAL A 840 -25.88 15.95 13.74
CA VAL A 840 -25.50 16.11 12.32
C VAL A 840 -23.99 15.92 12.12
N THR A 841 -23.59 15.43 10.95
CA THR A 841 -22.16 15.28 10.61
C THR A 841 -21.51 16.62 10.29
N SER A 842 -20.26 16.80 10.70
CA SER A 842 -19.53 18.09 10.70
C SER A 842 -18.91 18.51 9.36
N TYR A 843 -18.83 17.60 8.37
CA TYR A 843 -18.05 17.74 7.13
C TYR A 843 -18.17 19.08 6.37
N PHE A 844 -19.31 19.78 6.49
CA PHE A 844 -19.57 21.04 5.79
C PHE A 844 -19.24 22.31 6.60
N LEU A 845 -18.79 22.17 7.85
CA LEU A 845 -18.61 23.29 8.79
C LEU A 845 -17.14 23.57 9.16
N ASN A 846 -16.20 22.85 8.53
CA ASN A 846 -14.75 23.08 8.62
C ASN A 846 -14.20 23.07 10.08
N THR A 847 -14.77 22.24 10.95
CA THR A 847 -14.34 22.05 12.34
C THR A 847 -13.55 20.75 12.53
N SER A 848 -12.82 20.63 13.64
CA SER A 848 -12.13 19.39 14.06
C SER A 848 -13.05 18.34 14.69
N SER A 849 -14.37 18.54 14.66
CA SER A 849 -15.37 17.61 15.18
C SER A 849 -15.73 16.56 14.12
N LYS A 850 -16.18 15.39 14.56
CA LYS A 850 -16.76 14.28 13.78
C LYS A 850 -18.27 14.47 13.55
N TYR A 851 -18.96 15.05 14.54
CA TYR A 851 -20.38 15.44 14.47
C TYR A 851 -20.71 16.55 15.47
N LEU A 852 -21.85 17.21 15.29
CA LEU A 852 -22.41 18.22 16.19
C LEU A 852 -23.73 17.73 16.80
N LYS A 853 -23.94 18.01 18.09
CA LYS A 853 -25.24 17.92 18.78
C LYS A 853 -25.81 19.33 18.90
N MET A 854 -26.92 19.61 18.21
CA MET A 854 -27.59 20.91 18.21
C MET A 854 -28.92 20.80 18.95
N THR A 855 -29.16 21.67 19.94
CA THR A 855 -30.42 21.76 20.68
C THR A 855 -30.98 23.17 20.59
N LYS A 856 -32.18 23.32 20.00
CA LYS A 856 -32.84 24.62 19.84
C LYS A 856 -34.06 24.75 20.74
N SER A 857 -34.09 25.84 21.48
CA SER A 857 -35.22 26.36 22.23
C SER A 857 -35.63 27.72 21.66
N LYS A 858 -36.81 28.24 22.03
CA LYS A 858 -37.46 29.41 21.40
C LYS A 858 -36.52 30.59 21.07
N ASN A 859 -35.61 30.93 21.99
CA ASN A 859 -34.66 32.05 21.86
C ASN A 859 -33.20 31.63 22.08
N ASN A 860 -32.90 30.33 22.26
CA ASN A 860 -31.53 29.88 22.54
C ASN A 860 -31.18 28.63 21.74
N MET A 861 -29.96 28.58 21.20
CA MET A 861 -29.39 27.41 20.55
C MET A 861 -28.13 26.97 21.30
N HIS A 862 -28.07 25.69 21.64
CA HIS A 862 -26.94 25.03 22.29
C HIS A 862 -26.30 24.08 21.28
N ILE A 863 -24.99 24.20 21.07
CA ILE A 863 -24.25 23.40 20.09
C ILE A 863 -23.03 22.79 20.79
N ILE A 864 -22.94 21.47 20.81
CA ILE A 864 -21.75 20.74 21.26
C ILE A 864 -21.11 20.11 20.03
N GLY A 865 -19.86 20.49 19.73
CA GLY A 865 -19.05 19.84 18.70
C GLY A 865 -18.25 18.70 19.32
N ILE A 866 -18.31 17.52 18.72
CA ILE A 866 -17.79 16.27 19.32
C ILE A 866 -16.77 15.64 18.35
N GLY A 867 -15.57 15.35 18.86
CA GLY A 867 -14.41 14.87 18.10
C GLY A 867 -14.40 13.37 17.80
N GLU A 868 -13.26 12.89 17.28
CA GLU A 868 -13.09 11.50 16.86
C GLU A 868 -13.26 10.48 17.99
N SER A 869 -12.83 10.84 19.20
CA SER A 869 -12.97 10.06 20.44
C SER A 869 -14.36 10.17 21.10
N ASP A 870 -15.38 10.62 20.36
CA ASP A 870 -16.77 10.82 20.82
C ASP A 870 -16.90 11.77 22.04
N LYS A 871 -15.84 12.58 22.23
CA LYS A 871 -15.56 13.59 23.26
C LYS A 871 -15.93 15.01 22.80
N PRO A 872 -16.54 15.88 23.62
CA PRO A 872 -16.76 17.29 23.27
C PRO A 872 -15.46 18.08 23.00
N ASN A 873 -15.29 18.57 21.77
CA ASN A 873 -14.23 19.51 21.38
C ASN A 873 -14.56 20.94 21.80
N PHE A 874 -15.83 21.33 21.72
CA PHE A 874 -16.32 22.66 22.08
C PHE A 874 -17.79 22.65 22.47
N GLU A 875 -18.21 23.67 23.21
CA GLU A 875 -19.62 23.97 23.49
C GLU A 875 -19.90 25.46 23.21
N MET A 876 -21.00 25.74 22.54
CA MET A 876 -21.51 27.09 22.30
C MET A 876 -22.95 27.23 22.83
N ASN A 877 -23.20 28.32 23.56
CA ASN A 877 -24.54 28.70 24.04
C ASN A 877 -24.90 30.06 23.44
N LEU A 878 -25.80 30.06 22.47
CA LEU A 878 -26.27 31.25 21.75
C LEU A 878 -27.65 31.65 22.27
N THR A 879 -27.86 32.93 22.56
CA THR A 879 -29.17 33.50 22.92
C THR A 879 -29.49 34.66 21.99
N MET A 880 -30.63 34.61 21.30
CA MET A 880 -31.10 35.69 20.44
C MET A 880 -31.55 36.88 21.30
N ILE A 881 -30.70 37.90 21.40
CA ILE A 881 -30.96 39.15 22.13
C ILE A 881 -31.70 40.18 21.24
N ASN A 882 -31.46 40.15 19.93
CA ASN A 882 -32.07 41.01 18.92
C ASN A 882 -32.43 40.18 17.67
N PRO A 883 -33.61 40.33 17.03
CA PRO A 883 -33.91 39.68 15.75
C PRO A 883 -33.00 40.06 14.57
N GLU A 884 -32.18 41.12 14.68
CA GLU A 884 -31.13 41.44 13.69
C GLU A 884 -29.72 40.96 14.12
N ASP A 885 -29.61 40.02 15.06
CA ASP A 885 -28.35 39.35 15.42
C ASP A 885 -27.87 38.44 14.27
N THR A 886 -26.85 38.88 13.54
CA THR A 886 -26.36 38.19 12.34
C THR A 886 -25.84 36.79 12.66
N VAL A 887 -25.09 36.61 13.74
CA VAL A 887 -24.46 35.31 14.09
C VAL A 887 -25.52 34.28 14.48
N PHE A 888 -26.52 34.67 15.28
CA PHE A 888 -27.65 33.78 15.56
C PHE A 888 -28.41 33.44 14.26
N SER A 889 -28.64 34.44 13.40
CA SER A 889 -29.40 34.25 12.15
C SER A 889 -28.68 33.36 11.14
N GLU A 890 -27.34 33.45 11.01
CA GLU A 890 -26.55 32.62 10.10
C GLU A 890 -26.61 31.15 10.54
N ILE A 891 -26.45 30.89 11.83
CA ILE A 891 -26.47 29.54 12.42
C ILE A 891 -27.89 28.94 12.41
N GLU A 892 -28.94 29.75 12.62
CA GLU A 892 -30.34 29.34 12.47
C GLU A 892 -30.72 29.03 11.00
N ASN A 893 -30.01 29.61 10.03
CA ASN A 893 -30.23 29.35 8.60
C ASN A 893 -29.42 28.17 8.03
N ILE A 894 -28.62 27.46 8.83
CA ILE A 894 -27.91 26.25 8.39
C ILE A 894 -28.92 25.18 7.97
N TYR A 895 -28.82 24.75 6.70
CA TYR A 895 -29.57 23.62 6.17
C TYR A 895 -28.91 22.30 6.62
N LEU A 896 -29.70 21.44 7.28
CA LEU A 896 -29.25 20.15 7.78
C LEU A 896 -29.41 19.08 6.69
N TYR A 897 -28.33 18.78 5.97
CA TYR A 897 -28.32 17.82 4.86
C TYR A 897 -28.09 16.36 5.28
N THR A 898 -27.54 16.10 6.48
CA THR A 898 -27.19 14.74 6.91
C THR A 898 -27.30 14.60 8.43
N LEU A 899 -28.23 13.76 8.88
CA LEU A 899 -28.36 13.39 10.29
C LEU A 899 -27.33 12.35 10.68
N TYR A 900 -26.64 12.56 11.80
CA TYR A 900 -25.84 11.53 12.43
C TYR A 900 -26.75 10.60 13.24
N PRO A 901 -26.73 9.26 13.04
CA PRO A 901 -27.60 8.34 13.76
C PRO A 901 -27.19 8.11 15.22
N GLY A 902 -26.00 8.57 15.64
CA GLY A 902 -25.48 8.46 17.00
C GLY A 902 -24.86 7.10 17.32
N GLU A 903 -23.73 7.11 18.04
CA GLU A 903 -23.16 5.90 18.68
C GLU A 903 -22.99 6.08 20.20
N TYR A 904 -23.49 7.20 20.73
CA TYR A 904 -23.36 7.60 22.12
C TYR A 904 -24.19 6.71 23.06
N ASP A 905 -23.58 5.71 23.68
CA ASP A 905 -24.21 4.91 24.74
C ASP A 905 -24.32 5.78 26.02
N SER A 906 -25.55 6.22 26.32
CA SER A 906 -25.90 7.18 27.36
C SER A 906 -25.76 6.66 28.81
N GLN A 907 -24.92 5.66 29.04
CA GLN A 907 -24.81 4.93 30.31
C GLN A 907 -23.63 5.32 31.21
N ASN A 908 -22.80 6.30 30.83
CA ASN A 908 -21.75 6.86 31.71
C ASN A 908 -21.44 8.33 31.40
N THR A 909 -22.16 9.26 32.04
CA THR A 909 -21.66 10.58 32.50
C THR A 909 -22.70 11.20 33.43
N ASP A 910 -22.55 10.99 34.74
CA ASP A 910 -23.24 11.78 35.78
C ASP A 910 -22.24 12.82 36.32
N GLU A 911 -21.68 13.63 35.43
CA GLU A 911 -20.77 14.73 35.77
C GLU A 911 -20.90 15.85 34.73
N ALA A 912 -21.23 17.06 35.19
CA ALA A 912 -21.44 18.22 34.33
C ALA A 912 -20.20 19.11 34.36
N ALA A 913 -19.48 19.20 33.24
CA ALA A 913 -18.40 20.16 33.07
C ALA A 913 -18.91 21.61 33.20
N PRO A 914 -18.13 22.53 33.80
CA PRO A 914 -18.54 23.94 33.92
C PRO A 914 -18.50 24.63 32.55
N PRO A 915 -19.44 25.56 32.27
CA PRO A 915 -19.53 26.21 30.96
C PRO A 915 -18.34 27.13 30.70
N ILE A 916 -17.55 26.82 29.67
CA ILE A 916 -16.53 27.72 29.14
C ILE A 916 -17.24 28.84 28.37
N SER A 917 -17.48 29.95 29.05
CA SER A 917 -18.00 31.18 28.44
C SER A 917 -16.92 31.82 27.56
N ILE A 918 -16.78 31.37 26.31
CA ILE A 918 -16.06 32.14 25.29
C ILE A 918 -16.86 33.43 25.04
N LYS A 919 -16.32 34.53 25.56
CA LYS A 919 -16.68 35.89 25.16
C LYS A 919 -15.52 36.44 24.34
N ASP A 920 -15.71 36.43 23.03
CA ASP A 920 -15.43 37.53 22.09
C ASP A 920 -16.12 37.19 20.75
#